data_AF-A0A373LP34-F1
#
_entry.id   AF-A0A373LP34-F1
#
_cell.length_a   1.000
_cell.length_b   1.000
_cell.length_c   1.000
_cell.angle_alpha   90.00
_cell.angle_beta   90.00
_cell.angle_gamma   90.00
#
_symmetry.space_group_name_H-M   'P 1'
#
loop_
_entity.id
_entity.type
_entity.pdbx_description
1 polymer ?
#
loop_
_entity_poly.entity_id
_entity_poly.type
_entity_poly.pdbx_seq_one_letter_code
_entity_poly.pdbx_strand_id
1 'polypeptide(L)'
;MKKLTGRIIAVVLSLVMVIGMVPIVKTTEVKAYEISGKWGEDVNYTYDYDSLTLKIFGNGEIPDFDNYHTWSYNIKYIEISEGITKIGDFAFNDCKQLEKVVIPGSMREIGGAAFLYCSSLKQITIPNSVTIIGGSAFFGCADLVDVMLPEDAIKNSSSVFTNCSNIKNVHFTSKSEQSVSLATKFNNVNNISFTYHPDTYVDTVVKPTKTEKGYIIHTCSICNDSYIDNYMDYNDYLEYNYIKGSCGTNATWIYAKDEGKLTINGSGKMDDYEPLIDSQSHIESTAPWNEYTDDIKTIEISSNITSIGDGAFCGVCNVKNISVPSKCTSIGEYAFWGCNSLNNVVIPTGVTTIGNSAFEECNSMTSIAVPNKVTKFGNRVFYDCTSLKTARLPENISNVGTGTFFNCYKLENISIPQKVKKISDGAFYGCSKLKAITIPDNVTSIGKLAFKGCSNLETVTIPISMMLIDTDAFSECKNLLNTYYAGTKNDWSFITVENGNTTLIGSLTFHTHTYVDTVKKSTCISNGYTLHKCSQCGNSYKDSYTEKSGHEYGTWKVVKQPTQKDTGIAERACKVCNKKETKILPKSNAVTLPSKVNFKAKAAKKKVSLKWNKVKEASGYVVYYKTSAKGKWKKLKTLGSSKTNFIKKKLKKGKTYFFTIKAYKKLNGKTLFGKGVIKKVKIK
;
A
#
# COMPACT_ATOMS: atom_id res chain seq x y z
N MET A 1 -53.13 -39.74 -21.04
CA MET A 1 -54.23 -40.45 -21.72
C MET A 1 -55.42 -39.49 -21.75
N LYS A 2 -55.99 -38.98 -22.85
CA LYS A 2 -56.16 -39.37 -24.27
C LYS A 2 -55.84 -38.14 -25.16
N LYS A 3 -54.88 -38.25 -26.10
CA LYS A 3 -55.01 -38.49 -27.55
C LYS A 3 -55.63 -37.33 -28.37
N LEU A 4 -54.83 -36.85 -29.34
CA LEU A 4 -55.13 -36.42 -30.74
C LEU A 4 -56.31 -35.44 -30.93
N THR A 5 -56.30 -34.37 -31.73
CA THR A 5 -55.70 -34.04 -33.04
C THR A 5 -56.12 -32.58 -33.29
N GLY A 6 -55.28 -31.66 -33.74
CA GLY A 6 -55.08 -31.41 -35.17
C GLY A 6 -55.91 -30.22 -35.69
N ARG A 7 -55.19 -29.16 -36.11
CA ARG A 7 -55.51 -28.16 -37.16
C ARG A 7 -56.45 -26.96 -36.88
N ILE A 8 -55.81 -25.79 -37.05
CA ILE A 8 -56.25 -24.56 -37.75
C ILE A 8 -57.33 -23.73 -37.03
N ILE A 9 -57.03 -22.45 -36.78
CA ILE A 9 -57.70 -21.29 -37.38
C ILE A 9 -57.10 -20.00 -36.80
N ALA A 10 -56.65 -19.15 -37.73
CA ALA A 10 -56.23 -17.78 -37.54
C ALA A 10 -57.43 -16.87 -37.20
N VAL A 11 -57.13 -15.59 -37.01
CA VAL A 11 -58.01 -14.42 -37.09
C VAL A 11 -58.42 -13.80 -35.75
N VAL A 12 -57.63 -12.76 -35.42
CA VAL A 12 -58.04 -11.39 -35.06
C VAL A 12 -59.19 -11.23 -34.06
N LEU A 13 -58.90 -10.57 -32.93
CA LEU A 13 -59.83 -9.59 -32.38
C LEU A 13 -59.11 -8.44 -31.67
N SER A 14 -59.30 -7.29 -32.28
CA SER A 14 -58.93 -5.93 -31.88
C SER A 14 -59.95 -5.34 -30.90
N LEU A 15 -59.48 -4.33 -30.15
CA LEU A 15 -60.22 -3.29 -29.41
C LEU A 15 -61.07 -3.70 -28.19
N VAL A 16 -60.71 -3.11 -27.05
CA VAL A 16 -61.70 -2.67 -26.04
C VAL A 16 -61.36 -1.24 -25.61
N MET A 17 -62.32 -0.33 -25.83
CA MET A 17 -62.40 1.00 -25.24
C MET A 17 -63.41 0.96 -24.07
N VAL A 18 -63.04 1.59 -22.94
CA VAL A 18 -63.87 2.49 -22.10
C VAL A 18 -64.64 1.92 -20.88
N ILE A 19 -64.24 2.46 -19.70
CA ILE A 19 -64.79 2.60 -18.31
C ILE A 19 -64.77 1.41 -17.32
N GLY A 20 -64.10 1.63 -16.18
CA GLY A 20 -64.46 0.99 -14.90
C GLY A 20 -63.33 0.93 -13.86
N MET A 21 -63.31 1.91 -12.95
CA MET A 21 -62.72 1.94 -11.60
C MET A 21 -61.71 0.85 -11.14
N VAL A 22 -60.57 1.32 -10.64
CA VAL A 22 -59.48 0.60 -9.95
C VAL A 22 -59.98 -0.12 -8.70
N PRO A 23 -59.51 -1.36 -8.42
CA PRO A 23 -58.56 -1.50 -7.33
C PRO A 23 -57.34 -2.34 -7.69
N ILE A 24 -56.24 -1.94 -7.05
CA ILE A 24 -54.88 -2.49 -7.04
C ILE A 24 -54.88 -4.04 -7.05
N VAL A 25 -54.42 -4.60 -8.17
CA VAL A 25 -53.84 -5.95 -8.23
C VAL A 25 -52.40 -5.75 -8.66
N LYS A 26 -51.47 -6.33 -7.89
CA LYS A 26 -50.04 -6.43 -8.24
C LYS A 26 -49.95 -6.76 -9.73
N THR A 27 -49.33 -5.89 -10.51
CA THR A 27 -48.81 -6.28 -11.82
C THR A 27 -47.76 -7.34 -11.54
N THR A 28 -48.16 -8.60 -11.59
CA THR A 28 -47.28 -9.67 -12.04
C THR A 28 -46.64 -9.15 -13.31
N GLU A 29 -45.33 -8.89 -13.26
CA GLU A 29 -44.51 -8.81 -14.47
C GLU A 29 -44.92 -9.97 -15.36
N VAL A 30 -45.54 -9.64 -16.49
CA VAL A 30 -45.66 -10.58 -17.58
C VAL A 30 -44.23 -10.83 -18.00
N LYS A 31 -43.65 -11.96 -17.58
CA LYS A 31 -42.36 -12.41 -18.12
C LYS A 31 -42.46 -12.36 -19.64
N ALA A 32 -41.56 -11.62 -20.26
CA ALA A 32 -41.37 -11.58 -21.69
C ALA A 32 -41.36 -13.01 -22.22
N TYR A 33 -41.99 -13.22 -23.38
CA TYR A 33 -42.03 -14.50 -24.07
C TYR A 33 -40.64 -14.86 -24.59
N GLU A 34 -39.68 -15.21 -23.73
CA GLU A 34 -38.41 -15.77 -24.19
C GLU A 34 -38.68 -17.13 -24.83
N ILE A 35 -38.30 -17.30 -26.09
CA ILE A 35 -38.21 -18.63 -26.70
C ILE A 35 -36.79 -19.13 -26.51
N SER A 36 -36.66 -20.38 -26.09
CA SER A 36 -35.39 -21.06 -26.00
C SER A 36 -35.43 -22.37 -26.76
N GLY A 37 -34.28 -22.78 -27.26
CA GLY A 37 -34.15 -24.00 -28.04
C GLY A 37 -32.73 -24.52 -28.03
N LYS A 38 -32.54 -25.61 -28.76
CA LYS A 38 -31.25 -26.27 -28.91
C LYS A 38 -30.96 -26.52 -30.38
N TRP A 39 -29.69 -26.39 -30.74
CA TRP A 39 -29.12 -26.90 -31.96
C TRP A 39 -28.13 -28.01 -31.59
N GLY A 40 -28.40 -29.25 -32.02
CA GLY A 40 -27.65 -30.41 -31.54
C GLY A 40 -27.81 -30.66 -30.04
N GLU A 41 -26.80 -31.29 -29.43
CA GLU A 41 -26.82 -31.65 -28.00
C GLU A 41 -26.42 -30.49 -27.08
N ASP A 42 -25.43 -29.70 -27.51
CA ASP A 42 -24.67 -28.80 -26.65
C ASP A 42 -24.76 -27.31 -27.01
N VAL A 43 -25.39 -26.94 -28.14
CA VAL A 43 -25.65 -25.53 -28.48
C VAL A 43 -27.08 -25.17 -28.11
N ASN A 44 -27.23 -24.14 -27.29
CA ASN A 44 -28.49 -23.60 -26.82
C ASN A 44 -28.66 -22.18 -27.36
N TYR A 45 -29.89 -21.74 -27.49
CA TYR A 45 -30.17 -20.35 -27.79
C TYR A 45 -31.39 -19.85 -27.02
N THR A 46 -31.42 -18.55 -26.78
CA THR A 46 -32.57 -17.80 -26.26
C THR A 46 -32.79 -16.59 -27.14
N TYR A 47 -34.04 -16.31 -27.47
CA TYR A 47 -34.41 -15.09 -28.19
C TYR A 47 -35.34 -14.23 -27.32
N ASP A 48 -34.93 -12.98 -27.15
CA ASP A 48 -35.64 -11.95 -26.41
C ASP A 48 -36.36 -11.01 -27.38
N TYR A 49 -37.69 -10.97 -27.31
CA TYR A 49 -38.53 -10.14 -28.17
C TYR A 49 -38.50 -8.65 -27.84
N ASP A 50 -38.10 -8.27 -26.62
CA ASP A 50 -38.04 -6.86 -26.21
C ASP A 50 -36.75 -6.23 -26.72
N SER A 51 -35.62 -6.93 -26.57
CA SER A 51 -34.34 -6.47 -27.09
C SER A 51 -34.08 -6.87 -28.55
N LEU A 52 -34.89 -7.77 -29.12
CA LEU A 52 -34.67 -8.39 -30.43
C LEU A 52 -33.29 -9.09 -30.52
N THR A 53 -32.83 -9.64 -29.39
CA THR A 53 -31.51 -10.25 -29.24
C THR A 53 -31.62 -11.76 -29.26
N LEU A 54 -30.88 -12.40 -30.17
CA LEU A 54 -30.63 -13.83 -30.17
C LEU A 54 -29.31 -14.11 -29.45
N LYS A 55 -29.38 -14.76 -28.29
CA LYS A 55 -28.20 -15.24 -27.55
C LYS A 55 -27.99 -16.71 -27.83
N ILE A 56 -26.79 -17.09 -28.22
CA ILE A 56 -26.39 -18.47 -28.52
C ILE A 56 -25.26 -18.84 -27.57
N PHE A 57 -25.36 -20.00 -26.91
CA PHE A 57 -24.42 -20.39 -25.86
C PHE A 57 -24.33 -21.91 -25.70
N GLY A 58 -23.24 -22.38 -25.10
CA GLY A 58 -22.93 -23.80 -24.99
C GLY A 58 -21.70 -24.16 -25.83
N ASN A 59 -21.51 -25.44 -26.13
CA ASN A 59 -20.32 -25.92 -26.82
C ASN A 59 -20.69 -26.55 -28.17
N GLY A 60 -19.93 -26.29 -29.23
CA GLY A 60 -20.11 -26.94 -30.53
C GLY A 60 -20.40 -25.98 -31.68
N GLU A 61 -21.18 -26.42 -32.65
CA GLU A 61 -21.33 -25.74 -33.94
C GLU A 61 -22.77 -25.31 -34.14
N ILE A 62 -22.98 -24.05 -34.56
CA ILE A 62 -24.28 -23.64 -35.11
C ILE A 62 -24.44 -24.39 -36.43
N PRO A 63 -25.54 -25.14 -36.63
CA PRO A 63 -25.69 -26.05 -37.76
C PRO A 63 -25.83 -25.30 -39.09
N ASP A 64 -25.64 -26.03 -40.18
CA ASP A 64 -25.99 -25.58 -41.53
C ASP A 64 -27.52 -25.58 -41.71
N PHE A 65 -28.01 -24.75 -42.62
CA PHE A 65 -29.43 -24.62 -42.86
C PHE A 65 -29.83 -24.62 -44.35
N ASP A 66 -30.96 -25.26 -44.66
CA ASP A 66 -31.42 -25.56 -46.02
C ASP A 66 -32.13 -24.42 -46.80
N ASN A 67 -32.07 -23.16 -46.30
CA ASN A 67 -32.71 -21.89 -46.76
C ASN A 67 -33.84 -21.32 -45.87
N TYR A 68 -34.10 -20.00 -46.06
CA TYR A 68 -35.05 -19.09 -45.39
C TYR A 68 -35.76 -19.60 -44.13
N HIS A 69 -35.36 -19.08 -42.96
CA HIS A 69 -36.05 -19.38 -41.72
C HIS A 69 -37.05 -18.30 -41.32
N THR A 70 -38.13 -18.74 -40.67
CA THR A 70 -39.18 -17.86 -40.16
C THR A 70 -38.72 -16.90 -39.06
N TRP A 71 -37.56 -17.15 -38.42
CA TRP A 71 -37.00 -16.29 -37.37
C TRP A 71 -36.08 -15.18 -37.90
N SER A 72 -35.69 -15.19 -39.19
CA SER A 72 -34.76 -14.18 -39.75
C SER A 72 -35.34 -12.75 -39.78
N TYR A 73 -36.67 -12.60 -39.78
CA TYR A 73 -37.29 -11.30 -40.02
C TYR A 73 -37.23 -10.31 -38.86
N ASN A 74 -36.95 -10.74 -37.61
CA ASN A 74 -37.08 -9.89 -36.40
C ASN A 74 -35.83 -9.83 -35.51
N ILE A 75 -34.67 -10.31 -35.96
CA ILE A 75 -33.45 -10.27 -35.15
C ILE A 75 -32.71 -8.97 -35.41
N LYS A 76 -32.38 -8.26 -34.34
CA LYS A 76 -31.62 -7.02 -34.39
C LYS A 76 -30.19 -7.21 -33.90
N TYR A 77 -30.01 -8.08 -32.90
CA TYR A 77 -28.72 -8.34 -32.28
C TYR A 77 -28.49 -9.84 -32.16
N ILE A 78 -27.27 -10.29 -32.48
CA ILE A 78 -26.83 -11.66 -32.24
C ILE A 78 -25.65 -11.62 -31.27
N GLU A 79 -25.76 -12.36 -30.17
CA GLU A 79 -24.70 -12.56 -29.20
C GLU A 79 -24.33 -14.04 -29.17
N ILE A 80 -23.19 -14.39 -29.75
CA ILE A 80 -22.67 -15.76 -29.71
C ILE A 80 -21.67 -15.83 -28.56
N SER A 81 -21.93 -16.73 -27.63
CA SER A 81 -21.08 -16.98 -26.47
C SER A 81 -19.98 -17.96 -26.84
N GLU A 82 -18.91 -17.98 -26.05
CA GLU A 82 -17.84 -18.96 -26.19
C GLU A 82 -18.30 -20.41 -26.08
N GLY A 83 -17.46 -21.29 -26.62
CA GLY A 83 -17.73 -22.70 -26.80
C GLY A 83 -18.31 -23.00 -28.17
N ILE A 84 -18.88 -21.98 -28.84
CA ILE A 84 -19.31 -22.08 -30.23
C ILE A 84 -18.11 -21.92 -31.16
N THR A 85 -17.85 -22.92 -32.00
CA THR A 85 -16.66 -22.99 -32.86
C THR A 85 -16.95 -22.72 -34.33
N LYS A 86 -18.21 -22.83 -34.76
CA LYS A 86 -18.62 -22.63 -36.14
C LYS A 86 -19.99 -21.96 -36.23
N ILE A 87 -20.12 -21.05 -37.19
CA ILE A 87 -21.42 -20.62 -37.74
C ILE A 87 -21.65 -21.42 -39.02
N GLY A 88 -22.70 -22.22 -39.07
CA GLY A 88 -23.01 -23.04 -40.24
C GLY A 88 -23.45 -22.25 -41.47
N ASP A 89 -23.50 -22.94 -42.60
CA ASP A 89 -23.95 -22.38 -43.88
C ASP A 89 -25.39 -21.87 -43.75
N PHE A 90 -25.66 -20.68 -44.31
CA PHE A 90 -26.96 -20.01 -44.29
C PHE A 90 -27.57 -19.70 -42.90
N ALA A 91 -26.81 -19.85 -41.80
CA ALA A 91 -27.35 -19.77 -40.43
C ALA A 91 -28.16 -18.52 -40.09
N PHE A 92 -27.75 -17.36 -40.60
CA PHE A 92 -28.40 -16.07 -40.37
C PHE A 92 -28.75 -15.37 -41.69
N ASN A 93 -28.97 -16.12 -42.77
CA ASN A 93 -29.37 -15.58 -44.06
C ASN A 93 -30.69 -14.79 -43.95
N ASP A 94 -30.76 -13.67 -44.67
CA ASP A 94 -31.90 -12.76 -44.79
C ASP A 94 -32.32 -12.11 -43.47
N CYS A 95 -31.42 -12.01 -42.49
CA CYS A 95 -31.65 -11.25 -41.25
C CYS A 95 -31.57 -9.74 -41.52
N LYS A 96 -32.56 -9.20 -42.25
CA LYS A 96 -32.51 -7.82 -42.76
C LYS A 96 -32.45 -6.73 -41.69
N GLN A 97 -32.95 -7.00 -40.48
CA GLN A 97 -32.91 -6.05 -39.35
C GLN A 97 -31.66 -6.18 -38.48
N LEU A 98 -30.76 -7.12 -38.79
CA LEU A 98 -29.58 -7.39 -37.98
C LEU A 98 -28.62 -6.21 -38.04
N GLU A 99 -28.41 -5.53 -36.92
CA GLU A 99 -27.54 -4.36 -36.82
C GLU A 99 -26.14 -4.70 -36.28
N LYS A 100 -26.04 -5.73 -35.42
CA LYS A 100 -24.79 -6.12 -34.77
C LYS A 100 -24.74 -7.62 -34.47
N VAL A 101 -23.56 -8.19 -34.68
CA VAL A 101 -23.20 -9.56 -34.30
C VAL A 101 -21.98 -9.51 -33.40
N VAL A 102 -22.02 -10.21 -32.27
CA VAL A 102 -20.86 -10.45 -31.41
C VAL A 102 -20.36 -11.86 -31.68
N ILE A 103 -19.12 -11.98 -32.17
CA ILE A 103 -18.46 -13.26 -32.49
C ILE A 103 -17.42 -13.58 -31.40
N PRO A 104 -17.45 -14.78 -30.78
CA PRO A 104 -16.54 -15.18 -29.71
C PRO A 104 -15.15 -15.55 -30.22
N GLY A 105 -14.16 -15.56 -29.33
CA GLY A 105 -12.80 -16.00 -29.62
C GLY A 105 -12.70 -17.50 -29.92
N SER A 106 -13.66 -18.32 -29.45
CA SER A 106 -13.77 -19.74 -29.82
C SER A 106 -14.14 -19.98 -31.28
N MET A 107 -14.59 -18.96 -32.01
CA MET A 107 -14.96 -19.11 -33.42
C MET A 107 -13.77 -19.56 -34.26
N ARG A 108 -13.98 -20.51 -35.17
CA ARG A 108 -12.96 -21.03 -36.11
C ARG A 108 -13.41 -20.90 -37.55
N GLU A 109 -14.71 -21.03 -37.79
CA GLU A 109 -15.30 -21.06 -39.13
C GLU A 109 -16.62 -20.27 -39.19
N ILE A 110 -16.76 -19.47 -40.24
CA ILE A 110 -18.03 -18.86 -40.63
C ILE A 110 -18.43 -19.48 -41.96
N GLY A 111 -19.59 -20.11 -42.02
CA GLY A 111 -20.07 -20.86 -43.18
C GLY A 111 -20.38 -19.99 -44.39
N GLY A 112 -20.55 -20.65 -45.53
CA GLY A 112 -21.00 -20.04 -46.78
C GLY A 112 -22.38 -19.42 -46.61
N ALA A 113 -22.56 -18.21 -47.15
CA ALA A 113 -23.83 -17.47 -47.06
C ALA A 113 -24.39 -17.29 -45.63
N ALA A 114 -23.57 -17.42 -44.58
CA ALA A 114 -24.00 -17.37 -43.18
C ALA A 114 -24.77 -16.09 -42.82
N PHE A 115 -24.39 -14.94 -43.37
CA PHE A 115 -25.03 -13.62 -43.18
C PHE A 115 -25.48 -13.01 -44.52
N LEU A 116 -25.82 -13.86 -45.50
CA LEU A 116 -26.30 -13.44 -46.80
C LEU A 116 -27.52 -12.50 -46.64
N TYR A 117 -27.53 -11.36 -47.32
CA TYR A 117 -28.59 -10.34 -47.27
C TYR A 117 -28.95 -9.78 -45.89
N CYS A 118 -28.03 -9.78 -44.93
CA CYS A 118 -28.16 -9.03 -43.67
C CYS A 118 -27.97 -7.52 -43.93
N SER A 119 -28.95 -6.89 -44.56
CA SER A 119 -28.80 -5.56 -45.17
C SER A 119 -28.58 -4.41 -44.20
N SER A 120 -29.00 -4.53 -42.93
CA SER A 120 -28.83 -3.48 -41.91
C SER A 120 -27.57 -3.62 -41.04
N LEU A 121 -26.72 -4.62 -41.31
CA LEU A 121 -25.50 -4.84 -40.55
C LEU A 121 -24.48 -3.76 -40.91
N LYS A 122 -24.14 -2.89 -39.95
CA LYS A 122 -23.30 -1.70 -40.19
C LYS A 122 -21.82 -1.95 -40.03
N GLN A 123 -21.46 -2.85 -39.12
CA GLN A 123 -20.09 -3.22 -38.84
C GLN A 123 -19.99 -4.70 -38.50
N ILE A 124 -18.84 -5.30 -38.77
CA ILE A 124 -18.54 -6.65 -38.33
C ILE A 124 -17.08 -6.79 -37.91
N THR A 125 -16.88 -7.47 -36.79
CA THR A 125 -15.55 -7.78 -36.24
C THR A 125 -15.40 -9.29 -36.17
N ILE A 126 -14.42 -9.82 -36.90
CA ILE A 126 -14.08 -11.23 -36.94
C ILE A 126 -12.75 -11.43 -36.17
N PRO A 127 -12.70 -12.29 -35.14
CA PRO A 127 -11.48 -12.52 -34.37
C PRO A 127 -10.42 -13.30 -35.18
N ASN A 128 -9.15 -13.15 -34.81
CA ASN A 128 -8.01 -13.84 -35.44
C ASN A 128 -8.10 -15.37 -35.42
N SER A 129 -8.90 -15.91 -34.49
CA SER A 129 -9.15 -17.34 -34.37
C SER A 129 -9.96 -17.92 -35.53
N VAL A 130 -10.70 -17.09 -36.27
CA VAL A 130 -11.42 -17.51 -37.47
C VAL A 130 -10.41 -17.70 -38.60
N THR A 131 -10.33 -18.94 -39.10
CA THR A 131 -9.41 -19.33 -40.17
C THR A 131 -10.11 -19.56 -41.50
N ILE A 132 -11.44 -19.64 -41.49
CA ILE A 132 -12.27 -19.89 -42.68
C ILE A 132 -13.51 -19.01 -42.63
N ILE A 133 -13.74 -18.22 -43.68
CA ILE A 133 -15.01 -17.52 -43.96
C ILE A 133 -15.52 -18.01 -45.30
N GLY A 134 -16.65 -18.71 -45.35
CA GLY A 134 -17.19 -19.35 -46.55
C GLY A 134 -17.58 -18.38 -47.66
N GLY A 135 -17.79 -18.91 -48.86
CA GLY A 135 -18.19 -18.13 -50.02
C GLY A 135 -19.50 -17.38 -49.77
N SER A 136 -19.58 -16.12 -50.22
CA SER A 136 -20.76 -15.26 -50.06
C SER A 136 -21.23 -15.05 -48.61
N ALA A 137 -20.40 -15.31 -47.59
CA ALA A 137 -20.80 -15.24 -46.19
C ALA A 137 -21.46 -13.91 -45.78
N PHE A 138 -21.03 -12.77 -46.35
CA PHE A 138 -21.60 -11.45 -46.11
C PHE A 138 -22.16 -10.80 -47.38
N PHE A 139 -22.52 -11.61 -48.39
CA PHE A 139 -23.01 -11.09 -49.65
C PHE A 139 -24.29 -10.26 -49.42
N GLY A 140 -24.35 -9.05 -50.00
CA GLY A 140 -25.54 -8.21 -49.93
C GLY A 140 -25.78 -7.54 -48.56
N CYS A 141 -24.80 -7.52 -47.65
CA CYS A 141 -24.81 -6.65 -46.47
C CYS A 141 -24.63 -5.18 -46.88
N ALA A 142 -25.69 -4.58 -47.43
CA ALA A 142 -25.63 -3.30 -48.12
C ALA A 142 -25.21 -2.13 -47.22
N ASP A 143 -25.61 -2.12 -45.94
CA ASP A 143 -25.26 -1.06 -44.98
C ASP A 143 -23.91 -1.27 -44.27
N LEU A 144 -23.16 -2.32 -44.61
CA LEU A 144 -21.86 -2.60 -43.98
C LEU A 144 -20.85 -1.52 -44.38
N VAL A 145 -20.33 -0.79 -43.40
CA VAL A 145 -19.38 0.33 -43.58
C VAL A 145 -17.97 -0.06 -43.16
N ASP A 146 -17.85 -0.74 -42.03
CA ASP A 146 -16.58 -1.07 -41.38
C ASP A 146 -16.45 -2.58 -41.17
N VAL A 147 -15.32 -3.15 -41.60
CA VAL A 147 -15.06 -4.59 -41.53
C VAL A 147 -13.69 -4.83 -40.91
N MET A 148 -13.63 -5.63 -39.85
CA MET A 148 -12.37 -6.10 -39.26
C MET A 148 -12.27 -7.62 -39.34
N LEU A 149 -11.20 -8.15 -39.95
CA LEU A 149 -11.02 -9.60 -40.13
C LEU A 149 -9.55 -10.05 -40.28
N PRO A 150 -9.23 -11.33 -40.02
CA PRO A 150 -7.95 -11.92 -40.39
C PRO A 150 -7.85 -12.11 -41.92
N GLU A 151 -6.77 -11.62 -42.54
CA GLU A 151 -6.61 -11.62 -44.00
C GLU A 151 -6.68 -13.04 -44.60
N ASP A 152 -6.07 -14.02 -43.95
CA ASP A 152 -6.01 -15.40 -44.42
C ASP A 152 -7.38 -16.11 -44.43
N ALA A 153 -8.33 -15.67 -43.61
CA ALA A 153 -9.63 -16.33 -43.48
C ALA A 153 -10.52 -16.21 -44.73
N ILE A 154 -10.24 -15.23 -45.59
CA ILE A 154 -10.96 -15.01 -46.86
C ILE A 154 -10.17 -15.49 -48.09
N LYS A 155 -8.97 -16.07 -47.89
CA LYS A 155 -8.04 -16.44 -48.97
C LYS A 155 -8.71 -17.33 -50.03
N ASN A 156 -9.38 -18.38 -49.59
CA ASN A 156 -9.95 -19.41 -50.46
C ASN A 156 -11.43 -19.20 -50.84
N SER A 157 -12.01 -18.04 -50.49
CA SER A 157 -13.47 -17.87 -50.50
C SER A 157 -13.94 -16.90 -51.57
N SER A 158 -14.89 -17.29 -52.42
CA SER A 158 -15.43 -16.41 -53.46
C SER A 158 -16.51 -15.46 -52.91
N SER A 159 -16.53 -14.23 -53.40
CA SER A 159 -17.67 -13.31 -53.24
C SER A 159 -18.11 -12.96 -51.82
N VAL A 160 -17.21 -13.07 -50.83
CA VAL A 160 -17.51 -12.87 -49.40
C VAL A 160 -18.27 -11.56 -49.12
N PHE A 161 -17.83 -10.44 -49.70
CA PHE A 161 -18.43 -9.11 -49.53
C PHE A 161 -19.03 -8.54 -50.83
N THR A 162 -19.40 -9.39 -51.79
CA THR A 162 -20.07 -8.91 -53.01
C THR A 162 -21.40 -8.23 -52.65
N ASN A 163 -21.73 -7.14 -53.34
CA ASN A 163 -22.91 -6.29 -53.10
C ASN A 163 -22.95 -5.59 -51.72
N CYS A 164 -21.82 -5.47 -51.03
CA CYS A 164 -21.66 -4.58 -49.88
C CYS A 164 -21.20 -3.18 -50.35
N SER A 165 -22.11 -2.38 -50.88
CA SER A 165 -21.77 -1.13 -51.58
C SER A 165 -21.27 0.01 -50.68
N ASN A 166 -21.52 -0.07 -49.37
CA ASN A 166 -21.19 1.00 -48.42
C ASN A 166 -19.89 0.78 -47.63
N ILE A 167 -19.15 -0.30 -47.90
CA ILE A 167 -17.87 -0.56 -47.21
C ILE A 167 -16.91 0.58 -47.53
N LYS A 168 -16.37 1.21 -46.49
CA LYS A 168 -15.38 2.28 -46.57
C LYS A 168 -14.05 1.88 -45.97
N ASN A 169 -14.05 1.10 -44.89
CA ASN A 169 -12.85 0.72 -44.18
C ASN A 169 -12.79 -0.80 -43.98
N VAL A 170 -11.64 -1.37 -44.31
CA VAL A 170 -11.29 -2.76 -44.05
C VAL A 170 -10.01 -2.79 -43.22
N HIS A 171 -10.11 -3.41 -42.05
CA HIS A 171 -9.05 -3.54 -41.08
C HIS A 171 -8.60 -5.00 -41.02
N PHE A 172 -7.33 -5.26 -41.30
CA PHE A 172 -6.76 -6.59 -41.19
C PHE A 172 -6.10 -6.80 -39.83
N THR A 173 -6.55 -7.84 -39.13
CA THR A 173 -6.09 -8.22 -37.79
C THR A 173 -4.81 -9.08 -37.82
N SER A 174 -4.46 -9.60 -38.99
CA SER A 174 -3.22 -10.34 -39.27
C SER A 174 -2.81 -10.11 -40.74
N LYS A 175 -1.52 -10.26 -41.05
CA LYS A 175 -0.95 -10.04 -42.40
C LYS A 175 -0.60 -11.38 -43.06
N SER A 176 -1.00 -11.58 -44.31
CA SER A 176 -0.62 -12.75 -45.10
C SER A 176 0.78 -12.61 -45.72
N GLU A 177 1.52 -13.72 -45.83
CA GLU A 177 2.84 -13.77 -46.50
C GLU A 177 2.74 -13.75 -48.04
N GLN A 178 1.55 -13.85 -48.63
CA GLN A 178 1.34 -13.96 -50.07
C GLN A 178 0.22 -13.03 -50.54
N SER A 179 0.49 -12.19 -51.55
CA SER A 179 -0.46 -11.19 -52.05
C SER A 179 -1.79 -11.80 -52.50
N VAL A 180 -2.82 -11.72 -51.65
CA VAL A 180 -4.21 -12.02 -52.02
C VAL A 180 -4.71 -10.93 -52.98
N SER A 181 -5.33 -11.31 -54.09
CA SER A 181 -6.06 -10.35 -54.92
C SER A 181 -7.35 -9.91 -54.21
N LEU A 182 -7.22 -8.89 -53.36
CA LEU A 182 -8.32 -8.26 -52.60
C LEU A 182 -9.47 -7.81 -53.51
N ALA A 183 -9.16 -7.54 -54.79
CA ALA A 183 -10.11 -7.01 -55.75
C ALA A 183 -11.24 -7.96 -56.15
N THR A 184 -11.07 -9.26 -55.95
CA THR A 184 -12.14 -10.25 -56.20
C THR A 184 -13.03 -10.50 -54.98
N LYS A 185 -12.64 -9.99 -53.81
CA LYS A 185 -13.32 -10.21 -52.52
C LYS A 185 -14.21 -9.03 -52.12
N PHE A 186 -13.87 -7.83 -52.58
CA PHE A 186 -14.60 -6.58 -52.33
C PHE A 186 -15.01 -5.91 -53.65
N ASN A 187 -16.23 -5.38 -53.70
CA ASN A 187 -16.67 -4.52 -54.80
C ASN A 187 -16.12 -3.11 -54.59
N ASN A 188 -15.76 -2.38 -55.65
CA ASN A 188 -15.30 -0.98 -55.60
C ASN A 188 -14.06 -0.72 -54.71
N VAL A 189 -13.07 -1.63 -54.75
CA VAL A 189 -11.78 -1.57 -54.04
C VAL A 189 -11.13 -0.19 -54.03
N ASN A 190 -11.26 0.57 -55.13
CA ASN A 190 -10.66 1.90 -55.28
C ASN A 190 -11.16 2.95 -54.28
N ASN A 191 -12.31 2.70 -53.63
CA ASN A 191 -12.91 3.61 -52.63
C ASN A 191 -12.85 3.03 -51.20
N ILE A 192 -12.13 1.93 -51.00
CA ILE A 192 -11.99 1.26 -49.70
C ILE A 192 -10.61 1.57 -49.13
N SER A 193 -10.57 2.02 -47.88
CA SER A 193 -9.35 2.16 -47.10
C SER A 193 -8.97 0.80 -46.48
N PHE A 194 -7.77 0.32 -46.75
CA PHE A 194 -7.21 -0.89 -46.13
C PHE A 194 -6.14 -0.53 -45.11
N THR A 195 -6.26 -1.02 -43.89
CA THR A 195 -5.30 -0.76 -42.80
C THR A 195 -4.95 -2.05 -42.07
N TYR A 196 -3.70 -2.13 -41.60
CA TYR A 196 -3.17 -3.30 -40.89
C TYR A 196 -2.86 -2.92 -39.45
N HIS A 197 -3.31 -3.74 -38.49
CA HIS A 197 -3.15 -3.49 -37.06
C HIS A 197 -2.44 -4.64 -36.31
N PRO A 198 -1.29 -5.16 -36.76
CA PRO A 198 -0.69 -6.33 -36.10
C PRO A 198 -0.24 -6.08 -34.64
N ASP A 199 0.11 -4.82 -34.28
CA ASP A 199 0.81 -4.51 -33.02
C ASP A 199 0.16 -3.37 -32.19
N THR A 200 -1.12 -3.04 -32.45
CA THR A 200 -1.77 -1.85 -31.84
C THR A 200 -2.84 -2.21 -30.82
N TYR A 201 -2.91 -3.47 -30.37
CA TYR A 201 -3.88 -3.92 -29.39
C TYR A 201 -3.39 -3.69 -27.95
N VAL A 202 -4.30 -3.21 -27.11
CA VAL A 202 -4.15 -3.12 -25.66
C VAL A 202 -4.99 -4.22 -25.04
N ASP A 203 -4.33 -5.08 -24.27
CA ASP A 203 -4.94 -6.23 -23.65
C ASP A 203 -5.61 -5.83 -22.33
N THR A 204 -6.89 -6.16 -22.19
CA THR A 204 -7.60 -6.09 -20.92
C THR A 204 -7.90 -7.51 -20.45
N VAL A 205 -7.25 -7.92 -19.36
CA VAL A 205 -7.45 -9.25 -18.78
C VAL A 205 -8.67 -9.25 -17.87
N VAL A 206 -9.69 -10.03 -18.23
CA VAL A 206 -10.81 -10.35 -17.34
C VAL A 206 -10.42 -11.60 -16.54
N LYS A 207 -10.27 -11.44 -15.23
CA LYS A 207 -9.75 -12.50 -14.35
C LYS A 207 -10.73 -13.68 -14.28
N PRO A 208 -10.24 -14.94 -14.40
CA PRO A 208 -11.06 -16.10 -14.11
C PRO A 208 -11.52 -16.11 -12.66
N THR A 209 -12.70 -16.67 -12.43
CA THR A 209 -13.14 -17.10 -11.10
C THR A 209 -13.01 -18.61 -10.99
N LYS A 210 -13.32 -19.18 -9.82
CA LYS A 210 -13.35 -20.65 -9.66
C LYS A 210 -14.44 -21.33 -10.51
N THR A 211 -15.41 -20.56 -11.01
CA THR A 211 -16.60 -21.06 -11.70
C THR A 211 -16.74 -20.54 -13.12
N GLU A 212 -15.98 -19.52 -13.51
CA GLU A 212 -16.02 -18.88 -14.83
C GLU A 212 -14.60 -18.65 -15.34
N LYS A 213 -14.35 -19.00 -16.60
CA LYS A 213 -13.07 -18.78 -17.26
C LYS A 213 -12.81 -17.27 -17.43
N GLY A 214 -11.54 -16.89 -17.35
CA GLY A 214 -11.08 -15.54 -17.68
C GLY A 214 -10.79 -15.45 -19.17
N TYR A 215 -10.57 -14.24 -19.67
CA TYR A 215 -10.32 -14.00 -21.09
C TYR A 215 -9.55 -12.70 -21.30
N ILE A 216 -8.89 -12.58 -22.45
CA ILE A 216 -8.21 -11.36 -22.86
C ILE A 216 -9.10 -10.63 -23.86
N ILE A 217 -9.38 -9.36 -23.59
CA ILE A 217 -10.00 -8.45 -24.54
C ILE A 217 -8.87 -7.68 -25.23
N HIS A 218 -8.66 -7.92 -26.52
CA HIS A 218 -7.74 -7.14 -27.33
C HIS A 218 -8.48 -5.92 -27.88
N THR A 219 -8.17 -4.74 -27.36
CA THR A 219 -8.77 -3.47 -27.82
C THR A 219 -7.78 -2.74 -28.71
N CYS A 220 -8.14 -2.49 -29.97
CA CYS A 220 -7.29 -1.71 -30.85
C CYS A 220 -7.18 -0.28 -30.31
N SER A 221 -5.96 0.18 -30.03
CA SER A 221 -5.67 1.54 -29.55
C SER A 221 -6.00 2.65 -30.57
N ILE A 222 -6.24 2.29 -31.83
CA ILE A 222 -6.53 3.24 -32.92
C ILE A 222 -8.04 3.38 -33.18
N CYS A 223 -8.75 2.27 -33.38
CA CYS A 223 -10.18 2.29 -33.68
C CYS A 223 -11.09 2.03 -32.48
N ASN A 224 -10.52 1.64 -31.33
CA ASN A 224 -11.23 1.29 -30.10
C ASN A 224 -12.21 0.10 -30.24
N ASP A 225 -12.10 -0.66 -31.34
CA ASP A 225 -12.79 -1.94 -31.48
C ASP A 225 -12.07 -3.03 -30.71
N SER A 226 -12.85 -3.97 -30.17
CA SER A 226 -12.34 -5.07 -29.37
C SER A 226 -12.75 -6.41 -29.93
N TYR A 227 -11.85 -7.39 -29.82
CA TYR A 227 -12.20 -8.80 -29.92
C TYR A 227 -11.70 -9.54 -28.68
N ILE A 228 -12.31 -10.68 -28.39
CA ILE A 228 -11.89 -11.54 -27.29
C ILE A 228 -11.01 -12.63 -27.89
N ASP A 229 -9.86 -12.87 -27.27
CA ASP A 229 -9.00 -14.01 -27.57
C ASP A 229 -8.73 -14.81 -26.28
N ASN A 230 -8.33 -16.07 -26.45
CA ASN A 230 -7.78 -16.97 -25.44
C ASN A 230 -8.46 -16.93 -24.05
N TYR A 231 -9.39 -17.86 -23.85
CA TYR A 231 -9.95 -18.14 -22.53
C TYR A 231 -8.95 -18.88 -21.65
N MET A 232 -8.66 -18.33 -20.47
CA MET A 232 -7.74 -18.88 -19.49
C MET A 232 -8.53 -19.46 -18.32
N ASP A 233 -8.27 -20.73 -18.00
CA ASP A 233 -8.75 -21.28 -16.75
C ASP A 233 -8.01 -20.62 -15.57
N TYR A 234 -8.55 -20.74 -14.36
CA TYR A 234 -7.96 -20.10 -13.18
C TYR A 234 -6.47 -20.42 -13.00
N ASN A 235 -6.05 -21.65 -13.29
CA ASN A 235 -4.65 -22.06 -13.19
C ASN A 235 -3.78 -21.46 -14.30
N ASP A 236 -4.27 -21.43 -15.53
CA ASP A 236 -3.55 -20.86 -16.69
C ASP A 236 -3.34 -19.36 -16.51
N TYR A 237 -4.35 -18.66 -15.99
CA TYR A 237 -4.22 -17.25 -15.62
C TYR A 237 -3.19 -17.05 -14.50
N LEU A 238 -3.15 -17.91 -13.48
CA LEU A 238 -2.12 -17.81 -12.45
C LEU A 238 -0.71 -18.00 -13.03
N GLU A 239 -0.53 -18.91 -13.99
CA GLU A 239 0.75 -19.15 -14.64
C GLU A 239 1.15 -18.01 -15.59
N TYR A 240 0.19 -17.47 -16.35
CA TYR A 240 0.39 -16.35 -17.27
C TYR A 240 0.68 -15.02 -16.54
N ASN A 241 -0.09 -14.74 -15.47
CA ASN A 241 -0.09 -13.45 -14.79
C ASN A 241 1.04 -13.29 -13.76
N TYR A 242 1.48 -14.40 -13.15
CA TYR A 242 2.50 -14.37 -12.09
C TYR A 242 3.81 -14.97 -12.56
N ILE A 243 4.78 -14.10 -12.79
CA ILE A 243 6.17 -14.52 -13.02
C ILE A 243 6.87 -14.54 -11.66
N LYS A 244 7.68 -15.57 -11.41
CA LYS A 244 8.31 -15.78 -10.11
C LYS A 244 9.66 -16.42 -10.26
N GLY A 245 10.52 -16.18 -9.28
CA GLY A 245 11.84 -16.80 -9.21
C GLY A 245 12.52 -16.58 -7.88
N SER A 246 13.80 -16.93 -7.81
CA SER A 246 14.65 -16.64 -6.66
C SER A 246 15.38 -15.31 -6.86
N CYS A 247 15.67 -14.63 -5.76
CA CYS A 247 16.45 -13.39 -5.72
C CYS A 247 17.33 -13.34 -4.46
N GLY A 248 17.82 -14.50 -4.05
CA GLY A 248 18.59 -14.75 -2.83
C GLY A 248 18.43 -16.19 -2.36
N THR A 249 19.32 -16.66 -1.48
CA THR A 249 19.28 -18.03 -0.94
C THR A 249 17.94 -18.39 -0.30
N ASN A 250 17.32 -17.44 0.41
CA ASN A 250 16.03 -17.60 1.09
C ASN A 250 15.03 -16.50 0.69
N ALA A 251 15.27 -15.83 -0.42
CA ALA A 251 14.45 -14.74 -0.93
C ALA A 251 13.94 -15.12 -2.32
N THR A 252 12.66 -14.85 -2.56
CA THR A 252 11.99 -15.11 -3.83
C THR A 252 11.25 -13.86 -4.27
N TRP A 253 10.94 -13.77 -5.55
CA TRP A 253 10.16 -12.67 -6.10
C TRP A 253 8.94 -13.17 -6.86
N ILE A 254 7.91 -12.34 -6.91
CA ILE A 254 6.71 -12.56 -7.71
C ILE A 254 6.33 -11.22 -8.36
N TYR A 255 6.21 -11.18 -9.67
CA TYR A 255 5.64 -10.06 -10.41
C TYR A 255 4.23 -10.42 -10.90
N ALA A 256 3.25 -9.63 -10.48
CA ALA A 256 1.86 -9.73 -10.93
C ALA A 256 1.61 -8.69 -12.03
N LYS A 257 1.49 -9.14 -13.28
CA LYS A 257 1.42 -8.28 -14.47
C LYS A 257 0.23 -7.32 -14.42
N ASP A 258 -0.95 -7.86 -14.16
CA ASP A 258 -2.21 -7.12 -14.09
C ASP A 258 -2.24 -6.01 -13.01
N GLU A 259 -1.54 -6.21 -11.90
CA GLU A 259 -1.42 -5.25 -10.81
C GLU A 259 -0.25 -4.28 -11.00
N GLY A 260 0.72 -4.62 -11.88
CA GLY A 260 2.02 -3.94 -11.93
C GLY A 260 2.74 -4.01 -10.59
N LYS A 261 2.66 -5.16 -9.90
CA LYS A 261 3.14 -5.31 -8.53
C LYS A 261 4.27 -6.33 -8.43
N LEU A 262 5.45 -5.88 -8.02
CA LEU A 262 6.59 -6.72 -7.69
C LEU A 262 6.63 -6.98 -6.18
N THR A 263 6.66 -8.24 -5.78
CA THR A 263 6.73 -8.66 -4.37
C THR A 263 7.98 -9.47 -4.12
N ILE A 264 8.85 -8.99 -3.23
CA ILE A 264 10.03 -9.69 -2.73
C ILE A 264 9.66 -10.38 -1.41
N ASN A 265 9.64 -11.71 -1.42
CA ASN A 265 9.26 -12.58 -0.32
C ASN A 265 10.49 -13.22 0.36
N GLY A 266 10.24 -13.87 1.49
CA GLY A 266 11.25 -14.65 2.19
C GLY A 266 12.07 -13.82 3.18
N SER A 267 13.35 -14.17 3.32
CA SER A 267 14.25 -13.63 4.34
C SER A 267 15.71 -13.61 3.90
N GLY A 268 16.54 -12.88 4.63
CA GLY A 268 17.97 -12.81 4.35
C GLY A 268 18.32 -11.78 3.28
N LYS A 269 19.48 -11.95 2.66
CA LYS A 269 19.99 -11.00 1.67
C LYS A 269 19.33 -11.23 0.31
N MET A 270 19.03 -10.14 -0.38
CA MET A 270 18.82 -10.20 -1.83
C MET A 270 20.17 -10.40 -2.54
N ASP A 271 20.14 -11.05 -3.71
CA ASP A 271 21.30 -11.12 -4.61
C ASP A 271 21.62 -9.73 -5.19
N ASP A 272 22.88 -9.57 -5.62
CA ASP A 272 23.39 -8.37 -6.28
C ASP A 272 23.25 -8.51 -7.80
N TYR A 273 22.91 -7.41 -8.47
CA TYR A 273 22.66 -7.33 -9.90
C TYR A 273 23.48 -6.20 -10.52
N GLU A 274 24.12 -6.49 -11.63
CA GLU A 274 24.87 -5.50 -12.41
C GLU A 274 23.90 -4.55 -13.13
N PRO A 275 24.04 -3.22 -12.96
CA PRO A 275 23.35 -2.26 -13.80
C PRO A 275 24.04 -2.19 -15.17
N LEU A 276 23.25 -2.07 -16.22
CA LEU A 276 23.70 -1.97 -17.61
C LEU A 276 23.22 -0.64 -18.18
N ILE A 277 24.09 0.07 -18.90
CA ILE A 277 23.70 1.21 -19.72
C ILE A 277 23.73 0.71 -21.15
N ASP A 278 22.58 0.65 -21.80
CA ASP A 278 22.54 0.26 -23.21
C ASP A 278 23.09 1.38 -24.10
N SER A 279 23.28 1.08 -25.39
CA SER A 279 23.76 2.05 -26.38
C SER A 279 22.82 3.25 -26.61
N GLN A 280 21.59 3.20 -26.11
CA GLN A 280 20.57 4.26 -26.20
C GLN A 280 20.39 5.03 -24.88
N SER A 281 21.24 4.77 -23.87
CA SER A 281 21.18 5.37 -22.54
C SER A 281 19.96 4.96 -21.70
N HIS A 282 19.35 3.81 -21.99
CA HIS A 282 18.41 3.19 -21.06
C HIS A 282 19.17 2.57 -19.89
N ILE A 283 18.57 2.71 -18.71
CA ILE A 283 19.10 2.17 -17.45
C ILE A 283 18.47 0.79 -17.26
N GLU A 284 19.28 -0.25 -17.38
CA GLU A 284 18.89 -1.66 -17.21
C GLU A 284 19.59 -2.30 -16.02
N SER A 285 19.14 -3.49 -15.64
CA SER A 285 19.71 -4.33 -14.58
C SER A 285 19.68 -5.80 -14.99
N THR A 286 20.62 -6.59 -14.48
CA THR A 286 20.56 -8.05 -14.56
C THR A 286 19.53 -8.68 -13.60
N ALA A 287 18.77 -7.85 -12.87
CA ALA A 287 17.66 -8.31 -12.04
C ALA A 287 16.62 -9.09 -12.86
N PRO A 288 16.05 -10.17 -12.31
CA PRO A 288 15.18 -11.06 -13.09
C PRO A 288 13.82 -10.45 -13.45
N TRP A 289 13.52 -9.23 -12.97
CA TRP A 289 12.33 -8.46 -13.32
C TRP A 289 12.64 -7.25 -14.22
N ASN A 290 13.84 -7.16 -14.78
CA ASN A 290 14.29 -6.00 -15.58
C ASN A 290 13.40 -5.73 -16.80
N GLU A 291 12.93 -6.78 -17.48
CA GLU A 291 12.04 -6.65 -18.65
C GLU A 291 10.66 -6.04 -18.31
N TYR A 292 10.33 -5.89 -17.03
CA TYR A 292 9.05 -5.36 -16.55
C TYR A 292 9.19 -4.01 -15.82
N THR A 293 10.38 -3.39 -15.81
CA THR A 293 10.67 -2.17 -15.04
C THR A 293 9.72 -1.01 -15.37
N ASP A 294 9.32 -0.89 -16.64
CA ASP A 294 8.36 0.11 -17.10
C ASP A 294 6.92 -0.20 -16.67
N ASP A 295 6.57 -1.45 -16.40
CA ASP A 295 5.21 -1.83 -15.98
C ASP A 295 5.05 -1.91 -14.45
N ILE A 296 6.15 -1.98 -13.70
CA ILE A 296 6.13 -2.06 -12.23
C ILE A 296 5.70 -0.71 -11.62
N LYS A 297 4.52 -0.71 -10.99
CA LYS A 297 3.89 0.43 -10.30
C LYS A 297 4.14 0.40 -8.80
N THR A 298 4.24 -0.80 -8.21
CA THR A 298 4.44 -0.98 -6.77
C THR A 298 5.45 -2.08 -6.47
N ILE A 299 6.26 -1.86 -5.42
CA ILE A 299 7.19 -2.86 -4.90
C ILE A 299 6.87 -3.09 -3.42
N GLU A 300 6.67 -4.36 -3.04
CA GLU A 300 6.53 -4.80 -1.66
C GLU A 300 7.70 -5.70 -1.27
N ILE A 301 8.34 -5.43 -0.13
CA ILE A 301 9.53 -6.17 0.32
C ILE A 301 9.25 -6.74 1.71
N SER A 302 9.41 -8.06 1.86
CA SER A 302 9.21 -8.78 3.12
C SER A 302 10.05 -8.19 4.25
N SER A 303 9.43 -8.04 5.42
CA SER A 303 10.08 -7.48 6.62
C SER A 303 11.32 -8.26 7.11
N ASN A 304 11.50 -9.50 6.64
CA ASN A 304 12.63 -10.37 7.00
C ASN A 304 13.83 -10.27 6.06
N ILE A 305 13.74 -9.49 4.98
CA ILE A 305 14.87 -9.19 4.12
C ILE A 305 15.87 -8.30 4.88
N THR A 306 17.16 -8.66 4.81
CA THR A 306 18.25 -8.05 5.57
C THR A 306 19.15 -7.15 4.72
N SER A 307 19.06 -7.21 3.39
CA SER A 307 19.73 -6.28 2.48
C SER A 307 18.97 -6.16 1.17
N ILE A 308 19.02 -4.97 0.58
CA ILE A 308 18.70 -4.76 -0.83
C ILE A 308 20.01 -4.88 -1.60
N GLY A 309 20.07 -5.77 -2.58
CA GLY A 309 21.27 -6.01 -3.38
C GLY A 309 21.56 -4.87 -4.36
N ASP A 310 22.76 -4.89 -4.91
CA ASP A 310 23.19 -3.95 -5.94
C ASP A 310 22.26 -4.04 -7.17
N GLY A 311 21.96 -2.92 -7.82
CA GLY A 311 21.12 -2.85 -9.04
C GLY A 311 19.69 -3.40 -8.92
N ALA A 312 19.23 -3.81 -7.73
CA ALA A 312 18.02 -4.61 -7.59
C ALA A 312 16.75 -3.95 -8.14
N PHE A 313 16.57 -2.65 -7.93
CA PHE A 313 15.43 -1.89 -8.46
C PHE A 313 15.89 -0.76 -9.38
N CYS A 314 17.05 -0.94 -10.00
CA CYS A 314 17.56 -0.02 -11.01
C CYS A 314 16.58 0.04 -12.20
N GLY A 315 16.31 1.23 -12.72
CA GLY A 315 15.42 1.46 -13.85
C GLY A 315 13.92 1.37 -13.57
N VAL A 316 13.48 1.04 -12.33
CA VAL A 316 12.04 0.91 -12.02
C VAL A 316 11.36 2.29 -11.93
N CYS A 317 11.04 2.84 -13.10
CA CYS A 317 10.77 4.26 -13.30
C CYS A 317 9.40 4.72 -12.79
N ASN A 318 8.44 3.81 -12.60
CA ASN A 318 7.04 4.11 -12.27
C ASN A 318 6.66 3.95 -10.79
N VAL A 319 7.58 3.48 -9.95
CA VAL A 319 7.33 3.32 -8.51
C VAL A 319 7.41 4.65 -7.78
N LYS A 320 6.35 4.99 -7.04
CA LYS A 320 6.26 6.25 -6.29
C LYS A 320 6.74 6.17 -4.84
N ASN A 321 6.62 5.00 -4.23
CA ASN A 321 6.88 4.78 -2.81
C ASN A 321 7.67 3.49 -2.60
N ILE A 322 8.71 3.56 -1.77
CA ILE A 322 9.46 2.40 -1.30
C ILE A 322 9.54 2.41 0.22
N SER A 323 9.22 1.27 0.83
CA SER A 323 9.48 1.01 2.25
C SER A 323 10.57 -0.03 2.39
N VAL A 324 11.76 0.39 2.84
CA VAL A 324 12.87 -0.54 3.05
C VAL A 324 12.59 -1.39 4.31
N PRO A 325 12.77 -2.73 4.27
CA PRO A 325 12.41 -3.65 5.35
C PRO A 325 13.07 -3.32 6.69
N SER A 326 12.32 -3.46 7.80
CA SER A 326 12.80 -3.08 9.14
C SER A 326 14.10 -3.78 9.61
N LYS A 327 14.39 -4.99 9.11
CA LYS A 327 15.62 -5.75 9.39
C LYS A 327 16.76 -5.47 8.41
N CYS A 328 16.52 -4.64 7.40
CA CYS A 328 17.51 -4.29 6.40
C CYS A 328 18.67 -3.50 7.03
N THR A 329 19.90 -3.93 6.77
CA THR A 329 21.14 -3.31 7.24
C THR A 329 21.90 -2.59 6.13
N SER A 330 21.63 -2.92 4.85
CA SER A 330 22.33 -2.33 3.71
C SER A 330 21.43 -2.15 2.48
N ILE A 331 21.65 -1.05 1.78
CA ILE A 331 21.11 -0.77 0.45
C ILE A 331 22.30 -0.75 -0.51
N GLY A 332 22.25 -1.59 -1.54
CA GLY A 332 23.32 -1.80 -2.51
C GLY A 332 23.65 -0.61 -3.40
N GLU A 333 24.74 -0.74 -4.15
CA GLU A 333 25.13 0.16 -5.23
C GLU A 333 24.04 0.16 -6.31
N TYR A 334 23.70 1.34 -6.85
CA TYR A 334 22.67 1.48 -7.89
C TYR A 334 21.27 0.93 -7.56
N ALA A 335 21.00 0.56 -6.31
CA ALA A 335 19.81 -0.21 -5.94
C ALA A 335 18.47 0.42 -6.37
N PHE A 336 18.40 1.76 -6.45
CA PHE A 336 17.24 2.51 -6.95
C PHE A 336 17.66 3.55 -8.01
N TRP A 337 18.76 3.34 -8.73
CA TRP A 337 19.19 4.26 -9.79
C TRP A 337 18.13 4.33 -10.90
N GLY A 338 17.76 5.53 -11.34
CA GLY A 338 16.80 5.72 -12.42
C GLY A 338 15.33 5.51 -12.03
N CYS A 339 15.03 5.37 -10.73
CA CYS A 339 13.66 5.34 -10.21
C CYS A 339 12.99 6.73 -10.30
N ASN A 340 12.72 7.21 -11.52
CA ASN A 340 12.36 8.59 -11.82
C ASN A 340 11.08 9.08 -11.11
N SER A 341 10.09 8.21 -10.88
CA SER A 341 8.84 8.54 -10.18
C SER A 341 8.94 8.42 -8.65
N LEU A 342 10.06 7.98 -8.10
CA LEU A 342 10.21 7.69 -6.67
C LEU A 342 10.20 8.99 -5.87
N ASN A 343 9.10 9.21 -5.14
CA ASN A 343 8.90 10.42 -4.35
C ASN A 343 9.22 10.21 -2.86
N ASN A 344 8.89 9.03 -2.33
CA ASN A 344 8.95 8.76 -0.89
C ASN A 344 9.68 7.44 -0.61
N VAL A 345 10.78 7.54 0.15
CA VAL A 345 11.59 6.41 0.57
C VAL A 345 11.69 6.39 2.09
N VAL A 346 11.23 5.29 2.69
CA VAL A 346 11.35 5.07 4.14
C VAL A 346 12.55 4.16 4.40
N ILE A 347 13.65 4.74 4.90
CA ILE A 347 14.85 4.01 5.30
C ILE A 347 14.80 3.72 6.81
N PRO A 348 14.80 2.44 7.26
CA PRO A 348 14.69 2.09 8.66
C PRO A 348 15.98 2.39 9.42
N THR A 349 15.84 2.64 10.72
CA THR A 349 16.97 3.02 11.60
C THR A 349 18.07 1.97 11.75
N GLY A 350 17.84 0.74 11.28
CA GLY A 350 18.80 -0.37 11.27
C GLY A 350 19.84 -0.30 10.16
N VAL A 351 19.62 0.50 9.10
CA VAL A 351 20.52 0.60 7.96
C VAL A 351 21.85 1.25 8.38
N THR A 352 22.95 0.58 8.04
CA THR A 352 24.33 1.01 8.30
C THR A 352 25.11 1.35 7.03
N THR A 353 24.61 0.93 5.86
CA THR A 353 25.30 1.06 4.58
C THR A 353 24.34 1.46 3.47
N ILE A 354 24.74 2.47 2.68
CA ILE A 354 24.11 2.87 1.42
C ILE A 354 25.22 2.94 0.37
N GLY A 355 25.12 2.13 -0.68
CA GLY A 355 26.10 2.02 -1.76
C GLY A 355 26.20 3.27 -2.63
N ASN A 356 27.15 3.28 -3.58
CA ASN A 356 27.26 4.38 -4.54
C ASN A 356 26.00 4.43 -5.42
N SER A 357 25.62 5.64 -5.84
CA SER A 357 24.54 5.85 -6.81
C SER A 357 23.19 5.22 -6.41
N ALA A 358 23.00 4.86 -5.14
CA ALA A 358 21.86 4.07 -4.69
C ALA A 358 20.50 4.74 -4.97
N PHE A 359 20.45 6.07 -5.04
CA PHE A 359 19.27 6.86 -5.41
C PHE A 359 19.59 7.87 -6.52
N GLU A 360 20.57 7.57 -7.37
CA GLU A 360 20.88 8.42 -8.53
C GLU A 360 19.65 8.55 -9.45
N GLU A 361 19.43 9.73 -10.02
CA GLU A 361 18.30 10.04 -10.92
C GLU A 361 16.90 9.73 -10.35
N CYS A 362 16.73 9.73 -9.02
CA CYS A 362 15.41 9.70 -8.40
C CYS A 362 14.71 11.07 -8.52
N ASN A 363 14.39 11.46 -9.76
CA ASN A 363 14.03 12.81 -10.17
C ASN A 363 12.74 13.39 -9.53
N SER A 364 11.84 12.54 -9.02
CA SER A 364 10.63 12.96 -8.32
C SER A 364 10.79 13.09 -6.81
N MET A 365 11.93 12.70 -6.24
CA MET A 365 12.17 12.72 -4.81
C MET A 365 12.30 14.17 -4.32
N THR A 366 11.45 14.59 -3.38
CA THR A 366 11.47 15.96 -2.85
C THR A 366 12.17 16.08 -1.50
N SER A 367 12.21 14.99 -0.73
CA SER A 367 12.89 14.94 0.56
C SER A 367 13.38 13.54 0.88
N ILE A 368 14.51 13.43 1.58
CA ILE A 368 14.97 12.15 2.13
C ILE A 368 15.61 12.30 3.51
N ALA A 369 15.32 11.36 4.40
CA ALA A 369 15.89 11.28 5.73
C ALA A 369 16.76 10.03 5.87
N VAL A 370 18.09 10.19 5.74
CA VAL A 370 19.04 9.08 5.94
C VAL A 370 19.24 8.84 7.44
N PRO A 371 19.17 7.60 7.96
CA PRO A 371 19.33 7.32 9.39
C PRO A 371 20.75 7.57 9.93
N ASN A 372 20.86 7.93 11.22
CA ASN A 372 22.15 8.27 11.85
C ASN A 372 23.11 7.08 12.02
N LYS A 373 22.60 5.84 11.91
CA LYS A 373 23.42 4.62 11.99
C LYS A 373 24.17 4.33 10.70
N VAL A 374 23.85 5.02 9.60
CA VAL A 374 24.61 4.87 8.36
C VAL A 374 26.03 5.41 8.57
N THR A 375 27.00 4.52 8.44
CA THR A 375 28.44 4.83 8.56
C THR A 375 29.17 4.68 7.23
N LYS A 376 28.65 3.84 6.33
CA LYS A 376 29.12 3.71 4.95
C LYS A 376 28.09 4.38 4.04
N PHE A 377 28.47 5.49 3.43
CA PHE A 377 27.62 6.31 2.58
C PHE A 377 28.38 6.57 1.28
N GLY A 378 27.91 5.98 0.18
CA GLY A 378 28.62 5.95 -1.09
C GLY A 378 28.76 7.31 -1.77
N ASN A 379 29.43 7.31 -2.92
CA ASN A 379 29.47 8.46 -3.83
C ASN A 379 28.18 8.53 -4.65
N ARG A 380 27.86 9.71 -5.21
CA ARG A 380 26.72 9.91 -6.13
C ARG A 380 25.36 9.47 -5.61
N VAL A 381 25.18 9.30 -4.30
CA VAL A 381 23.96 8.71 -3.72
C VAL A 381 22.68 9.43 -4.16
N PHE A 382 22.70 10.76 -4.29
CA PHE A 382 21.59 11.57 -4.79
C PHE A 382 21.98 12.37 -6.04
N TYR A 383 22.89 11.83 -6.85
CA TYR A 383 23.29 12.43 -8.12
C TYR A 383 22.06 12.59 -9.04
N ASP A 384 21.92 13.74 -9.68
CA ASP A 384 20.77 14.08 -10.54
C ASP A 384 19.39 13.88 -9.86
N CYS A 385 19.29 14.01 -8.53
CA CYS A 385 17.99 14.11 -7.86
C CYS A 385 17.38 15.51 -8.03
N THR A 386 16.93 15.83 -9.25
CA THR A 386 16.62 17.21 -9.67
C THR A 386 15.48 17.89 -8.91
N SER A 387 14.56 17.13 -8.30
CA SER A 387 13.48 17.68 -7.46
C SER A 387 13.76 17.74 -5.96
N LEU A 388 14.93 17.26 -5.51
CA LEU A 388 15.26 17.16 -4.09
C LEU A 388 15.38 18.55 -3.47
N LYS A 389 14.50 18.87 -2.52
CA LYS A 389 14.48 20.15 -1.81
C LYS A 389 15.22 20.12 -0.49
N THR A 390 15.13 18.99 0.21
CA THR A 390 15.70 18.79 1.55
C THR A 390 16.29 17.40 1.68
N ALA A 391 17.44 17.28 2.33
CA ALA A 391 18.02 16.00 2.67
C ALA A 391 18.62 16.04 4.07
N ARG A 392 18.60 14.90 4.76
CA ARG A 392 19.27 14.73 6.06
C ARG A 392 20.40 13.73 5.91
N LEU A 393 21.63 14.21 6.01
CA LEU A 393 22.84 13.37 5.99
C LEU A 393 22.99 12.57 7.31
N PRO A 394 23.66 11.41 7.28
CA PRO A 394 24.00 10.66 8.49
C PRO A 394 25.05 11.38 9.34
N GLU A 395 24.86 11.43 10.66
CA GLU A 395 25.77 12.14 11.60
C GLU A 395 27.20 11.59 11.67
N ASN A 396 27.44 10.36 11.20
CA ASN A 396 28.69 9.62 11.40
C ASN A 396 29.51 9.42 10.12
N ILE A 397 29.19 10.12 9.03
CA ILE A 397 30.02 10.07 7.81
C ILE A 397 31.30 10.89 8.00
N SER A 398 32.40 10.39 7.42
CA SER A 398 33.69 11.09 7.42
C SER A 398 33.79 12.12 6.30
N ASN A 399 33.05 11.95 5.21
CA ASN A 399 33.12 12.81 4.02
C ASN A 399 31.72 13.00 3.43
N VAL A 400 31.49 14.14 2.78
CA VAL A 400 30.43 14.22 1.76
C VAL A 400 31.04 13.70 0.46
N GLY A 401 30.58 12.54 -0.01
CA GLY A 401 31.15 11.80 -1.13
C GLY A 401 31.09 12.55 -2.46
N THR A 402 31.90 12.12 -3.41
CA THR A 402 31.97 12.69 -4.76
C THR A 402 30.58 12.71 -5.40
N GLY A 403 30.16 13.87 -5.89
CA GLY A 403 28.88 14.04 -6.58
C GLY A 403 27.62 13.73 -5.76
N THR A 404 27.68 13.69 -4.43
CA THR A 404 26.55 13.25 -3.58
C THR A 404 25.22 13.95 -3.92
N PHE A 405 25.25 15.26 -4.16
CA PHE A 405 24.11 16.09 -4.54
C PHE A 405 24.35 16.83 -5.88
N PHE A 406 25.14 16.25 -6.77
CA PHE A 406 25.37 16.81 -8.09
C PHE A 406 24.02 17.03 -8.79
N ASN A 407 23.80 18.20 -9.37
CA ASN A 407 22.57 18.60 -10.07
C ASN A 407 21.28 18.46 -9.25
N CYS A 408 21.35 18.50 -7.93
CA CYS A 408 20.17 18.69 -7.07
C CYS A 408 19.66 20.14 -7.16
N TYR A 409 19.14 20.53 -8.33
CA TYR A 409 18.84 21.92 -8.67
C TYR A 409 17.90 22.62 -7.68
N LYS A 410 17.00 21.87 -7.04
CA LYS A 410 16.01 22.39 -6.08
C LYS A 410 16.46 22.33 -4.61
N LEU A 411 17.68 21.87 -4.30
CA LEU A 411 18.13 21.74 -2.91
C LEU A 411 18.27 23.13 -2.27
N GLU A 412 17.41 23.44 -1.29
CA GLU A 412 17.35 24.77 -0.68
C GLU A 412 18.21 24.88 0.57
N ASN A 413 18.23 23.81 1.37
CA ASN A 413 18.91 23.78 2.66
C ASN A 413 19.51 22.39 2.91
N ILE A 414 20.76 22.36 3.34
CA ILE A 414 21.46 21.14 3.73
C ILE A 414 22.38 21.44 4.91
N SER A 415 22.42 20.54 5.90
CA SER A 415 23.33 20.61 7.03
C SER A 415 24.40 19.53 6.87
N ILE A 416 25.66 19.96 6.86
CA ILE A 416 26.81 19.05 6.80
C ILE A 416 27.13 18.58 8.22
N PRO A 417 27.22 17.25 8.47
CA PRO A 417 27.52 16.72 9.80
C PRO A 417 28.88 17.16 10.35
N GLN A 418 28.96 17.32 11.67
CA GLN A 418 30.17 17.84 12.34
C GLN A 418 31.41 16.93 12.20
N LYS A 419 31.23 15.64 11.91
CA LYS A 419 32.35 14.69 11.75
C LYS A 419 32.98 14.70 10.36
N VAL A 420 32.38 15.43 9.41
CA VAL A 420 32.90 15.52 8.04
C VAL A 420 34.27 16.20 8.04
N LYS A 421 35.24 15.58 7.35
CA LYS A 421 36.60 16.05 7.14
C LYS A 421 36.83 16.61 5.74
N LYS A 422 36.11 16.08 4.75
CA LYS A 422 36.22 16.52 3.34
C LYS A 422 34.85 16.64 2.70
N ILE A 423 34.70 17.69 1.87
CA ILE A 423 33.63 17.81 0.89
C ILE A 423 34.27 17.49 -0.46
N SER A 424 33.90 16.35 -1.05
CA SER A 424 34.55 15.83 -2.25
C SER A 424 34.09 16.53 -3.53
N ASP A 425 34.73 16.17 -4.64
CA ASP A 425 34.53 16.76 -5.95
C ASP A 425 33.06 16.72 -6.38
N GLY A 426 32.57 17.85 -6.88
CA GLY A 426 31.18 18.01 -7.35
C GLY A 426 30.09 17.71 -6.32
N ALA A 427 30.39 17.62 -5.01
CA ALA A 427 29.44 17.18 -3.99
C ALA A 427 28.11 17.94 -3.99
N PHE A 428 28.10 19.23 -4.33
CA PHE A 428 26.94 20.12 -4.43
C PHE A 428 26.93 20.87 -5.78
N TYR A 429 27.57 20.34 -6.81
CA TYR A 429 27.58 20.95 -8.14
C TYR A 429 26.15 21.22 -8.61
N GLY A 430 25.87 22.42 -9.13
CA GLY A 430 24.58 22.76 -9.68
C GLY A 430 23.44 22.85 -8.66
N CYS A 431 23.69 22.87 -7.35
CA CYS A 431 22.68 23.10 -6.32
C CYS A 431 22.15 24.55 -6.35
N SER A 432 21.49 24.92 -7.45
CA SER A 432 21.19 26.31 -7.81
C SER A 432 20.21 27.02 -6.89
N LYS A 433 19.46 26.30 -6.04
CA LYS A 433 18.56 26.87 -5.02
C LYS A 433 19.17 26.97 -3.63
N LEU A 434 20.39 26.48 -3.41
CA LEU A 434 21.06 26.55 -2.12
C LEU A 434 21.42 28.01 -1.82
N LYS A 435 20.88 28.56 -0.72
CA LYS A 435 21.07 29.99 -0.38
C LYS A 435 22.23 30.25 0.57
N ALA A 436 22.47 29.34 1.50
CA ALA A 436 23.50 29.49 2.50
C ALA A 436 24.08 28.13 2.85
N ILE A 437 25.38 28.07 3.11
CA ILE A 437 26.03 26.86 3.59
C ILE A 437 27.06 27.17 4.67
N THR A 438 26.95 26.46 5.79
CA THR A 438 27.95 26.47 6.86
C THR A 438 28.82 25.24 6.74
N ILE A 439 30.10 25.43 6.46
CA ILE A 439 31.08 24.35 6.39
C ILE A 439 31.57 24.04 7.83
N PRO A 440 31.43 22.80 8.34
CA PRO A 440 31.76 22.47 9.74
C PRO A 440 33.25 22.61 10.08
N ASP A 441 33.54 22.86 11.37
CA ASP A 441 34.90 23.10 11.94
C ASP A 441 35.91 21.97 11.76
N ASN A 442 35.45 20.80 11.30
CA ASN A 442 36.30 19.64 11.07
C ASN A 442 36.71 19.48 9.60
N VAL A 443 36.12 20.26 8.69
CA VAL A 443 36.41 20.16 7.25
C VAL A 443 37.74 20.83 6.94
N THR A 444 38.62 20.07 6.31
CA THR A 444 39.95 20.53 5.93
C THR A 444 40.11 20.77 4.43
N SER A 445 39.23 20.20 3.60
CA SER A 445 39.27 20.41 2.16
C SER A 445 37.90 20.41 1.47
N ILE A 446 37.81 21.26 0.45
CA ILE A 446 36.69 21.37 -0.49
C ILE A 446 37.22 21.00 -1.88
N GLY A 447 36.67 19.95 -2.46
CA GLY A 447 37.12 19.36 -3.72
C GLY A 447 36.74 20.16 -4.97
N LYS A 448 37.25 19.68 -6.11
CA LYS A 448 37.09 20.32 -7.41
C LYS A 448 35.60 20.44 -7.76
N LEU A 449 35.18 21.63 -8.20
CA LEU A 449 33.79 21.93 -8.59
C LEU A 449 32.73 21.70 -7.49
N ALA A 450 33.12 21.54 -6.22
CA ALA A 450 32.21 21.06 -5.16
C ALA A 450 30.93 21.89 -5.00
N PHE A 451 30.99 23.20 -5.17
CA PHE A 451 29.85 24.13 -5.15
C PHE A 451 29.69 24.88 -6.47
N LYS A 452 30.31 24.42 -7.56
CA LYS A 452 30.21 25.10 -8.85
C LYS A 452 28.74 25.21 -9.29
N GLY A 453 28.32 26.39 -9.74
CA GLY A 453 26.95 26.60 -10.23
C GLY A 453 25.89 26.68 -9.13
N CYS A 454 26.27 26.78 -7.84
CA CYS A 454 25.37 27.19 -6.76
C CYS A 454 24.98 28.66 -6.90
N SER A 455 24.22 28.99 -7.95
CA SER A 455 24.02 30.35 -8.43
C SER A 455 23.23 31.25 -7.48
N ASN A 456 22.41 30.69 -6.57
CA ASN A 456 21.73 31.44 -5.51
C ASN A 456 22.44 31.40 -4.15
N LEU A 457 23.66 30.87 -4.07
CA LEU A 457 24.42 30.87 -2.82
C LEU A 457 24.80 32.31 -2.48
N GLU A 458 24.20 32.86 -1.43
CA GLU A 458 24.41 34.24 -0.97
C GLU A 458 25.51 34.32 0.10
N THR A 459 25.61 33.28 0.92
CA THR A 459 26.52 33.25 2.07
C THR A 459 27.21 31.90 2.23
N VAL A 460 28.52 31.92 2.46
CA VAL A 460 29.29 30.74 2.86
C VAL A 460 30.12 31.06 4.09
N THR A 461 30.19 30.10 5.01
CA THR A 461 31.13 30.15 6.13
C THR A 461 32.23 29.11 5.93
N ILE A 462 33.49 29.56 5.97
CA ILE A 462 34.69 28.74 5.88
C ILE A 462 35.31 28.59 7.30
N PRO A 463 35.55 27.37 7.80
CA PRO A 463 36.08 27.12 9.13
C PRO A 463 37.59 27.40 9.22
N ILE A 464 38.10 27.61 10.43
CA ILE A 464 39.54 27.82 10.67
C ILE A 464 40.39 26.59 10.34
N SER A 465 39.78 25.41 10.28
CA SER A 465 40.43 24.14 9.90
C SER A 465 40.70 24.00 8.41
N MET A 466 40.20 24.92 7.58
CA MET A 466 40.31 24.83 6.13
C MET A 466 41.78 24.86 5.69
N MET A 467 42.17 23.95 4.81
CA MET A 467 43.53 23.89 4.24
C MET A 467 43.54 24.01 2.72
N LEU A 468 42.52 23.46 2.04
CA LEU A 468 42.46 23.42 0.58
C LEU A 468 41.05 23.72 0.07
N ILE A 469 40.96 24.67 -0.87
CA ILE A 469 39.79 24.92 -1.71
C ILE A 469 40.23 24.72 -3.15
N ASP A 470 39.82 23.60 -3.74
CA ASP A 470 40.32 23.13 -5.04
C ASP A 470 39.68 23.89 -6.22
N THR A 471 40.15 23.57 -7.41
CA THR A 471 39.87 24.24 -8.68
C THR A 471 38.37 24.37 -8.90
N ASP A 472 37.94 25.60 -9.20
CA ASP A 472 36.55 25.95 -9.50
C ASP A 472 35.52 25.56 -8.42
N ALA A 473 35.95 25.30 -7.17
CA ALA A 473 35.05 24.86 -6.10
C ALA A 473 33.83 25.78 -5.93
N PHE A 474 33.99 27.10 -6.04
CA PHE A 474 32.92 28.10 -5.97
C PHE A 474 32.71 28.87 -7.29
N SER A 475 33.13 28.30 -8.42
CA SER A 475 32.90 28.89 -9.73
C SER A 475 31.40 29.03 -10.02
N GLU A 476 30.99 30.07 -10.75
CA GLU A 476 29.58 30.34 -11.08
C GLU A 476 28.62 30.52 -9.88
N CYS A 477 29.13 30.78 -8.67
CA CYS A 477 28.34 31.21 -7.51
C CYS A 477 27.94 32.69 -7.63
N LYS A 478 27.17 33.04 -8.66
CA LYS A 478 26.95 34.43 -9.12
C LYS A 478 26.37 35.37 -8.05
N ASN A 479 25.61 34.86 -7.09
CA ASN A 479 25.00 35.65 -6.01
C ASN A 479 25.79 35.61 -4.69
N LEU A 480 27.01 35.09 -4.67
CA LEU A 480 27.80 35.00 -3.45
C LEU A 480 28.28 36.39 -3.02
N LEU A 481 27.61 36.94 -2.02
CA LEU A 481 27.86 38.29 -1.50
C LEU A 481 28.80 38.26 -0.29
N ASN A 482 28.68 37.25 0.57
CA ASN A 482 29.43 37.20 1.82
C ASN A 482 30.09 35.84 2.02
N THR A 483 31.43 35.85 2.02
CA THR A 483 32.25 34.73 2.47
C THR A 483 32.82 35.08 3.85
N TYR A 484 32.40 34.34 4.87
CA TYR A 484 32.87 34.51 6.24
C TYR A 484 33.92 33.46 6.58
N TYR A 485 35.13 33.92 6.87
CA TYR A 485 36.16 33.03 7.39
C TYR A 485 36.18 33.07 8.93
N ALA A 486 36.26 31.90 9.57
CA ALA A 486 36.28 31.78 11.02
C ALA A 486 37.64 32.16 11.65
N GLY A 487 38.73 32.09 10.88
CA GLY A 487 40.07 32.49 11.32
C GLY A 487 40.40 33.97 11.05
N THR A 488 41.63 34.34 11.35
CA THR A 488 42.20 35.67 11.06
C THR A 488 42.64 35.80 9.60
N LYS A 489 42.93 37.02 9.15
CA LYS A 489 43.54 37.25 7.82
C LYS A 489 44.87 36.52 7.66
N ASN A 490 45.65 36.36 8.73
CA ASN A 490 46.89 35.59 8.71
C ASN A 490 46.61 34.10 8.52
N ASP A 491 45.60 33.56 9.21
CA ASP A 491 45.23 32.14 9.07
C ASP A 491 44.77 31.83 7.63
N TRP A 492 44.08 32.78 6.97
CA TRP A 492 43.66 32.62 5.58
C TRP A 492 44.84 32.48 4.61
N SER A 493 45.97 33.14 4.89
CA SER A 493 47.16 33.09 4.01
C SER A 493 47.80 31.71 3.90
N PHE A 494 47.47 30.79 4.82
CA PHE A 494 47.92 29.40 4.81
C PHE A 494 46.98 28.46 4.05
N ILE A 495 45.81 28.95 3.61
CA ILE A 495 44.86 28.15 2.84
C ILE A 495 45.29 28.16 1.38
N THR A 496 45.44 26.98 0.78
CA THR A 496 45.59 26.85 -0.66
C THR A 496 44.21 27.04 -1.30
N VAL A 497 44.04 28.14 -2.03
CA VAL A 497 42.85 28.39 -2.85
C VAL A 497 43.26 28.33 -4.31
N GLU A 498 42.85 27.26 -4.98
CA GLU A 498 43.17 26.98 -6.38
C GLU A 498 42.39 27.89 -7.34
N ASN A 499 42.81 27.89 -8.60
CA ASN A 499 42.24 28.72 -9.66
C ASN A 499 40.71 28.52 -9.81
N GLY A 500 39.99 29.57 -10.23
CA GLY A 500 38.55 29.50 -10.47
C GLY A 500 37.66 29.86 -9.27
N ASN A 501 38.25 30.24 -8.13
CA ASN A 501 37.53 30.65 -6.91
C ASN A 501 37.47 32.18 -6.71
N THR A 502 37.51 32.97 -7.80
CA THR A 502 37.57 34.43 -7.73
C THR A 502 36.36 35.06 -7.02
N THR A 503 35.16 34.50 -7.18
CA THR A 503 33.95 34.98 -6.50
C THR A 503 34.00 34.75 -4.98
N LEU A 504 34.56 33.62 -4.54
CA LEU A 504 34.78 33.35 -3.12
C LEU A 504 35.75 34.38 -2.51
N ILE A 505 36.87 34.61 -3.19
CA ILE A 505 37.90 35.56 -2.73
C ILE A 505 37.36 37.00 -2.75
N GLY A 506 36.63 37.39 -3.80
CA GLY A 506 36.07 38.73 -3.94
C GLY A 506 34.96 39.08 -2.94
N SER A 507 34.29 38.06 -2.39
CA SER A 507 33.25 38.21 -1.34
C SER A 507 33.80 38.02 0.08
N LEU A 508 35.10 37.79 0.23
CA LEU A 508 35.73 37.49 1.51
C LEU A 508 35.68 38.69 2.45
N THR A 509 34.98 38.53 3.56
CA THR A 509 34.91 39.51 4.64
C THR A 509 35.62 38.97 5.86
N PHE A 510 36.70 39.66 6.27
CA PHE A 510 37.32 39.45 7.57
C PHE A 510 36.64 40.39 8.57
N HIS A 511 35.96 39.83 9.56
CA HIS A 511 35.53 40.61 10.73
C HIS A 511 35.95 39.86 11.99
N THR A 512 36.15 40.58 13.09
CA THR A 512 36.37 39.98 14.39
C THR A 512 35.07 39.29 14.82
N HIS A 513 35.16 38.02 15.19
CA HIS A 513 33.98 37.29 15.62
C HIS A 513 33.65 37.64 17.08
N THR A 514 32.56 38.38 17.28
CA THR A 514 31.94 38.56 18.60
C THR A 514 30.79 37.55 18.72
N TYR A 515 31.01 36.44 19.41
CA TYR A 515 30.01 35.38 19.56
C TYR A 515 29.03 35.68 20.70
N VAL A 516 27.76 35.37 20.44
CA VAL A 516 26.68 35.33 21.42
C VAL A 516 26.35 33.87 21.70
N ASP A 517 26.45 33.48 22.96
CA ASP A 517 26.31 32.09 23.37
C ASP A 517 24.88 31.75 23.72
N THR A 518 24.38 30.65 23.16
CA THR A 518 23.07 30.09 23.48
C THR A 518 23.22 28.63 23.89
N VAL A 519 23.00 28.35 25.18
CA VAL A 519 23.08 26.97 25.70
C VAL A 519 21.82 26.19 25.33
N LYS A 520 21.98 25.14 24.53
CA LYS A 520 20.96 24.13 24.25
C LYS A 520 21.14 22.97 25.23
N LYS A 521 20.19 22.81 26.15
CA LYS A 521 20.21 21.75 27.16
C LYS A 521 20.11 20.36 26.52
N SER A 522 20.79 19.37 27.10
CA SER A 522 20.71 17.98 26.62
C SER A 522 19.35 17.37 26.92
N THR A 523 18.91 16.49 26.01
CA THR A 523 17.68 15.70 26.16
C THR A 523 18.00 14.22 26.08
N CYS A 524 17.03 13.35 26.35
CA CYS A 524 17.20 11.91 26.19
C CYS A 524 17.32 11.43 24.72
N ILE A 525 17.20 12.33 23.73
CA ILE A 525 17.36 12.01 22.30
C ILE A 525 18.50 12.80 21.63
N SER A 526 18.94 13.90 22.22
CA SER A 526 19.98 14.77 21.67
C SER A 526 20.96 15.24 22.74
N ASN A 527 22.24 15.32 22.40
CA ASN A 527 23.23 15.96 23.26
C ASN A 527 22.86 17.45 23.42
N GLY A 528 23.24 18.02 24.57
CA GLY A 528 23.26 19.45 24.77
C GLY A 528 24.54 20.05 24.20
N TYR A 529 24.55 21.34 23.92
CA TYR A 529 25.70 22.06 23.39
C TYR A 529 25.55 23.56 23.65
N THR A 530 26.66 24.28 23.69
CA THR A 530 26.65 25.75 23.59
C THR A 530 26.72 26.11 22.11
N LEU A 531 25.79 26.93 21.64
CA LEU A 531 25.81 27.51 20.30
C LEU A 531 26.46 28.89 20.40
N HIS A 532 27.65 29.04 19.86
CA HIS A 532 28.29 30.34 19.68
C HIS A 532 27.81 30.91 18.36
N LYS A 533 27.10 32.03 18.34
CA LYS A 533 26.67 32.68 17.09
C LYS A 533 27.27 34.07 16.99
N CYS A 534 28.10 34.31 15.98
CA CYS A 534 28.68 35.61 15.74
C CYS A 534 27.58 36.64 15.49
N SER A 535 27.62 37.75 16.22
CA SER A 535 26.67 38.85 16.11
C SER A 535 26.76 39.60 14.78
N GLN A 536 27.85 39.44 14.02
CA GLN A 536 28.10 40.16 12.78
C GLN A 536 27.77 39.33 11.53
N CYS A 537 28.33 38.12 11.43
CA CYS A 537 28.12 37.27 10.26
C CYS A 537 27.09 36.16 10.44
N GLY A 538 26.59 35.97 11.65
CA GLY A 538 25.71 34.85 11.96
C GLY A 538 26.39 33.47 11.91
N ASN A 539 27.70 33.41 11.61
CA ASN A 539 28.49 32.19 11.72
C ASN A 539 28.28 31.60 13.11
N SER A 540 28.07 30.29 13.18
CA SER A 540 27.89 29.65 14.46
C SER A 540 28.57 28.32 14.53
N TYR A 541 29.27 28.08 15.63
CA TYR A 541 29.79 26.78 15.98
C TYR A 541 29.16 26.28 17.27
N LYS A 542 29.26 24.97 17.49
CA LYS A 542 28.70 24.31 18.67
C LYS A 542 29.82 23.63 19.43
N ASP A 543 29.96 23.94 20.70
CA ASP A 543 30.94 23.31 21.59
C ASP A 543 30.30 22.86 22.92
N SER A 544 31.14 22.52 23.90
CA SER A 544 30.71 22.26 25.29
C SER A 544 29.59 21.22 25.35
N TYR A 545 29.75 20.15 24.57
CA TYR A 545 28.73 19.13 24.42
C TYR A 545 28.45 18.46 25.76
N THR A 546 27.20 18.51 26.19
CA THR A 546 26.73 17.74 27.33
C THR A 546 26.08 16.47 26.80
N GLU A 547 26.48 15.31 27.31
CA GLU A 547 25.86 14.03 26.90
C GLU A 547 24.34 14.06 27.09
N LYS A 548 23.64 13.25 26.28
CA LYS A 548 22.19 13.05 26.38
C LYS A 548 21.80 12.84 27.84
N SER A 549 20.87 13.65 28.32
CA SER A 549 20.33 13.46 29.67
C SER A 549 19.57 12.14 29.76
N GLY A 550 19.52 11.57 30.96
CA GLY A 550 18.71 10.38 31.21
C GLY A 550 17.23 10.60 30.87
N HIS A 551 16.50 9.51 30.66
CA HIS A 551 15.06 9.59 30.40
C HIS A 551 14.32 10.19 31.59
N GLU A 552 13.60 11.28 31.35
CA GLU A 552 12.73 11.89 32.35
C GLU A 552 11.36 11.22 32.32
N TYR A 553 11.20 10.14 33.07
CA TYR A 553 9.95 9.38 33.09
C TYR A 553 8.89 10.03 33.97
N GLY A 554 7.63 9.98 33.51
CA GLY A 554 6.47 10.33 34.31
C GLY A 554 6.18 9.34 35.45
N THR A 555 5.09 9.58 36.18
CA THR A 555 4.61 8.66 37.22
C THR A 555 4.15 7.33 36.62
N TRP A 556 4.37 6.25 37.36
CA TRP A 556 3.88 4.92 36.99
C TRP A 556 2.36 4.89 36.98
N LYS A 557 1.77 4.45 35.85
CA LYS A 557 0.35 4.19 35.69
C LYS A 557 0.11 2.69 35.72
N VAL A 558 -0.76 2.23 36.61
CA VAL A 558 -1.13 0.80 36.69
C VAL A 558 -2.05 0.46 35.53
N VAL A 559 -1.54 -0.33 34.58
CA VAL A 559 -2.30 -0.80 33.41
C VAL A 559 -2.93 -2.19 33.65
N LYS A 560 -2.39 -2.96 34.61
CA LYS A 560 -2.98 -4.22 35.08
C LYS A 560 -2.87 -4.31 36.60
N GLN A 561 -4.01 -4.46 37.28
CA GLN A 561 -4.03 -4.60 38.74
C GLN A 561 -3.48 -5.98 39.18
N PRO A 562 -2.62 -6.05 40.22
CA PRO A 562 -2.13 -7.31 40.74
C PRO A 562 -3.24 -8.10 41.45
N THR A 563 -3.32 -9.41 41.19
CA THR A 563 -4.25 -10.34 41.84
C THR A 563 -3.49 -11.35 42.69
N GLN A 564 -4.20 -12.30 43.32
CA GLN A 564 -3.57 -13.39 44.06
C GLN A 564 -2.87 -14.41 43.14
N LYS A 565 -3.34 -14.53 41.89
CA LYS A 565 -2.81 -15.48 40.90
C LYS A 565 -1.82 -14.84 39.95
N ASP A 566 -2.04 -13.59 39.59
CA ASP A 566 -1.28 -12.88 38.57
C ASP A 566 -0.63 -11.63 39.13
N THR A 567 0.57 -11.36 38.65
CA THR A 567 1.24 -10.09 38.90
C THR A 567 0.51 -8.95 38.18
N GLY A 568 0.64 -7.74 38.73
CA GLY A 568 0.16 -6.52 38.09
C GLY A 568 1.22 -5.95 37.14
N ILE A 569 0.84 -4.99 36.32
CA ILE A 569 1.74 -4.27 35.40
C ILE A 569 1.49 -2.78 35.59
N ALA A 570 2.56 -2.03 35.80
CA ALA A 570 2.57 -0.58 35.69
C ALA A 570 3.47 -0.15 34.54
N GLU A 571 3.10 0.93 33.86
CA GLU A 571 3.86 1.52 32.76
C GLU A 571 4.16 3.00 33.05
N ARG A 572 5.27 3.49 32.54
CA ARG A 572 5.57 4.93 32.46
C ARG A 572 6.23 5.25 31.13
N ALA A 573 6.06 6.47 30.65
CA ALA A 573 6.70 6.95 29.42
C ALA A 573 7.61 8.14 29.73
N CYS A 574 8.72 8.24 28.98
CA CYS A 574 9.57 9.41 29.02
C CYS A 574 8.83 10.60 28.43
N LYS A 575 8.82 11.73 29.15
CA LYS A 575 8.09 12.95 28.73
C LYS A 575 8.63 13.56 27.43
N VAL A 576 9.87 13.24 27.06
CA VAL A 576 10.55 13.84 25.91
C VAL A 576 10.54 12.92 24.68
N CYS A 577 10.81 11.62 24.84
CA CYS A 577 10.96 10.69 23.70
C CYS A 577 9.91 9.57 23.64
N ASN A 578 8.94 9.56 24.55
CA ASN A 578 7.90 8.54 24.65
C ASN A 578 8.39 7.09 24.84
N LYS A 579 9.68 6.85 25.08
CA LYS A 579 10.19 5.52 25.45
C LYS A 579 9.44 5.02 26.68
N LYS A 580 8.92 3.80 26.62
CA LYS A 580 8.12 3.19 27.69
C LYS A 580 8.97 2.28 28.55
N GLU A 581 8.70 2.28 29.84
CA GLU A 581 9.14 1.26 30.79
C GLU A 581 7.95 0.55 31.39
N THR A 582 8.10 -0.74 31.61
CA THR A 582 7.12 -1.58 32.28
C THR A 582 7.74 -2.16 33.55
N LYS A 583 6.94 -2.23 34.61
CA LYS A 583 7.33 -2.87 35.87
C LYS A 583 6.23 -3.82 36.31
N ILE A 584 6.66 -5.02 36.69
CA ILE A 584 5.80 -6.04 37.27
C ILE A 584 5.54 -5.68 38.74
N LEU A 585 4.26 -5.57 39.11
CA LEU A 585 3.82 -5.42 40.49
C LEU A 585 3.64 -6.82 41.10
N PRO A 586 4.16 -7.07 42.31
CA PRO A 586 4.04 -8.38 42.95
C PRO A 586 2.58 -8.76 43.18
N LYS A 587 2.30 -10.07 43.20
CA LYS A 587 0.98 -10.62 43.52
C LYS A 587 0.52 -10.08 44.88
N SER A 588 -0.77 -9.79 45.03
CA SER A 588 -1.27 -9.22 46.29
C SER A 588 -1.34 -10.28 47.40
N ASN A 589 -0.83 -9.95 48.60
CA ASN A 589 -0.84 -10.86 49.75
C ASN A 589 -2.26 -11.11 50.28
N ALA A 590 -2.56 -12.36 50.65
CA ALA A 590 -3.84 -12.78 51.21
C ALA A 590 -4.17 -12.04 52.52
N VAL A 591 -5.37 -11.44 52.60
CA VAL A 591 -5.83 -10.77 53.83
C VAL A 591 -6.40 -11.81 54.79
N THR A 592 -5.66 -12.13 55.86
CA THR A 592 -6.13 -13.02 56.94
C THR A 592 -7.18 -12.32 57.81
N LEU A 593 -8.36 -12.93 57.96
CA LEU A 593 -9.40 -12.44 58.87
C LEU A 593 -8.96 -12.58 60.34
N PRO A 594 -9.38 -11.68 61.25
CA PRO A 594 -9.12 -11.83 62.68
C PRO A 594 -9.59 -13.19 63.20
N SER A 595 -8.78 -13.81 64.07
CA SER A 595 -9.15 -15.08 64.69
C SER A 595 -10.37 -14.94 65.61
N LYS A 596 -11.04 -16.07 65.88
CA LYS A 596 -12.27 -16.09 66.67
C LYS A 596 -12.04 -15.56 68.09
N VAL A 597 -12.97 -14.74 68.59
CA VAL A 597 -12.87 -14.20 69.97
C VAL A 597 -13.46 -15.18 70.97
N ASN A 598 -12.59 -15.85 71.72
CA ASN A 598 -13.00 -16.63 72.89
C ASN A 598 -13.13 -15.71 74.11
N PHE A 599 -14.26 -15.75 74.83
CA PHE A 599 -14.50 -14.89 75.98
C PHE A 599 -15.21 -15.60 77.13
N LYS A 600 -14.96 -15.11 78.35
CA LYS A 600 -15.65 -15.50 79.58
C LYS A 600 -16.78 -14.51 79.86
N ALA A 601 -17.92 -15.00 80.34
CA ALA A 601 -19.06 -14.17 80.71
C ALA A 601 -19.50 -14.49 82.14
N LYS A 602 -19.47 -13.51 83.04
CA LYS A 602 -19.85 -13.64 84.45
C LYS A 602 -21.11 -12.83 84.73
N ALA A 603 -22.17 -13.51 85.16
CA ALA A 603 -23.43 -12.88 85.56
C ALA A 603 -23.38 -12.36 87.00
N ALA A 604 -24.00 -11.20 87.23
CA ALA A 604 -24.23 -10.61 88.55
C ALA A 604 -25.58 -9.86 88.56
N LYS A 605 -26.01 -9.31 89.70
CA LYS A 605 -27.31 -8.62 89.87
C LYS A 605 -27.49 -7.56 88.78
N LYS A 606 -28.45 -7.80 87.88
CA LYS A 606 -28.81 -6.94 86.73
C LYS A 606 -27.64 -6.58 85.77
N LYS A 607 -26.54 -7.35 85.73
CA LYS A 607 -25.38 -7.10 84.84
C LYS A 607 -24.64 -8.37 84.40
N VAL A 608 -23.93 -8.27 83.27
CA VAL A 608 -22.96 -9.29 82.81
C VAL A 608 -21.64 -8.62 82.46
N SER A 609 -20.55 -9.17 83.00
CA SER A 609 -19.18 -8.79 82.64
C SER A 609 -18.61 -9.79 81.64
N LEU A 610 -18.15 -9.29 80.49
CA LEU A 610 -17.50 -10.03 79.42
C LEU A 610 -16.01 -9.71 79.44
N LYS A 611 -15.14 -10.73 79.38
CA LYS A 611 -13.68 -10.56 79.31
C LYS A 611 -13.09 -11.54 78.30
N TRP A 612 -12.19 -11.06 77.43
CA TRP A 612 -11.52 -11.84 76.38
C TRP A 612 -10.04 -11.49 76.31
N ASN A 613 -9.27 -12.30 75.59
CA ASN A 613 -7.86 -12.00 75.31
C ASN A 613 -7.74 -11.16 74.04
N LYS A 614 -6.67 -10.36 73.94
CA LYS A 614 -6.40 -9.56 72.75
C LYS A 614 -6.19 -10.47 71.54
N VAL A 615 -6.92 -10.24 70.47
CA VAL A 615 -6.74 -10.89 69.17
C VAL A 615 -5.64 -10.14 68.40
N LYS A 616 -4.60 -10.87 67.99
CA LYS A 616 -3.47 -10.33 67.23
C LYS A 616 -3.99 -9.65 65.96
N GLU A 617 -3.49 -8.44 65.67
CA GLU A 617 -3.85 -7.62 64.51
C GLU A 617 -5.32 -7.17 64.37
N ALA A 618 -6.17 -7.38 65.38
CA ALA A 618 -7.52 -6.82 65.36
C ALA A 618 -7.47 -5.29 65.54
N SER A 619 -8.13 -4.55 64.66
CA SER A 619 -8.37 -3.10 64.82
C SER A 619 -9.39 -2.80 65.92
N GLY A 620 -10.17 -3.78 66.34
CA GLY A 620 -11.09 -3.66 67.47
C GLY A 620 -12.07 -4.82 67.59
N TYR A 621 -13.09 -4.65 68.42
CA TYR A 621 -14.12 -5.65 68.71
C TYR A 621 -15.51 -5.05 68.62
N VAL A 622 -16.48 -5.86 68.20
CA VAL A 622 -17.89 -5.48 68.30
C VAL A 622 -18.62 -6.51 69.15
N VAL A 623 -19.28 -6.01 70.20
CA VAL A 623 -20.06 -6.82 71.14
C VAL A 623 -21.53 -6.80 70.71
N TYR A 624 -22.12 -7.98 70.61
CA TYR A 624 -23.53 -8.16 70.28
C TYR A 624 -24.24 -8.96 71.36
N TYR A 625 -25.56 -8.79 71.45
CA TYR A 625 -26.41 -9.61 72.30
C TYR A 625 -27.76 -9.91 71.67
N LYS A 626 -28.43 -10.96 72.15
CA LYS A 626 -29.84 -11.25 71.87
C LYS A 626 -30.52 -11.86 73.10
N THR A 627 -31.85 -11.80 73.13
CA THR A 627 -32.68 -12.20 74.28
C THR A 627 -33.30 -13.59 74.15
N SER A 628 -33.12 -14.26 73.00
CA SER A 628 -33.61 -15.62 72.73
C SER A 628 -32.64 -16.34 71.78
N ALA A 629 -32.68 -17.68 71.74
CA ALA A 629 -31.77 -18.47 70.92
C ALA A 629 -31.96 -18.21 69.40
N LYS A 630 -33.20 -18.00 68.94
CA LYS A 630 -33.53 -17.72 67.53
C LYS A 630 -33.67 -16.21 67.21
N GLY A 631 -33.47 -15.32 68.18
CA GLY A 631 -33.64 -13.87 67.98
C GLY A 631 -32.53 -13.20 67.16
N LYS A 632 -32.82 -12.01 66.61
CA LYS A 632 -31.85 -11.18 65.88
C LYS A 632 -30.78 -10.61 66.82
N TRP A 633 -29.54 -10.55 66.36
CA TRP A 633 -28.43 -9.94 67.10
C TRP A 633 -28.57 -8.42 67.13
N LYS A 634 -28.45 -7.82 68.32
CA LYS A 634 -28.36 -6.38 68.50
C LYS A 634 -26.94 -5.99 68.86
N LYS A 635 -26.37 -5.01 68.15
CA LYS A 635 -25.05 -4.44 68.44
C LYS A 635 -25.13 -3.63 69.74
N LEU A 636 -24.21 -3.89 70.67
CA LEU A 636 -24.08 -3.12 71.91
C LEU A 636 -23.05 -2.01 71.77
N LYS A 637 -21.85 -2.35 71.30
CA LYS A 637 -20.75 -1.38 71.19
C LYS A 637 -19.66 -1.86 70.24
N THR A 638 -19.06 -0.92 69.52
CA THR A 638 -17.75 -1.09 68.85
C THR A 638 -16.68 -0.55 69.79
N LEU A 639 -15.64 -1.34 70.02
CA LEU A 639 -14.54 -1.06 70.94
C LEU A 639 -13.21 -1.09 70.17
N GLY A 640 -12.27 -0.23 70.55
CA GLY A 640 -10.92 -0.23 69.99
C GLY A 640 -10.11 -1.48 70.36
N SER A 641 -8.99 -1.69 69.68
CA SER A 641 -8.12 -2.87 69.80
C SER A 641 -7.54 -3.11 71.21
N SER A 642 -7.43 -2.07 72.04
CA SER A 642 -6.92 -2.16 73.41
C SER A 642 -7.95 -2.68 74.43
N LYS A 643 -9.24 -2.71 74.10
CA LYS A 643 -10.29 -3.11 75.03
C LYS A 643 -10.50 -4.63 75.01
N THR A 644 -10.36 -5.26 76.18
CA THR A 644 -10.49 -6.71 76.39
C THR A 644 -11.60 -7.07 77.38
N ASN A 645 -12.43 -6.10 77.75
CA ASN A 645 -13.56 -6.30 78.63
C ASN A 645 -14.75 -5.38 78.27
N PHE A 646 -15.95 -5.79 78.67
CA PHE A 646 -17.17 -5.00 78.53
C PHE A 646 -18.22 -5.40 79.58
N ILE A 647 -18.93 -4.44 80.17
CA ILE A 647 -19.99 -4.72 81.16
C ILE A 647 -21.33 -4.24 80.62
N LYS A 648 -22.27 -5.18 80.42
CA LYS A 648 -23.67 -4.84 80.13
C LYS A 648 -24.46 -4.74 81.43
N LYS A 649 -24.90 -3.54 81.78
CA LYS A 649 -25.80 -3.25 82.93
C LYS A 649 -27.27 -3.19 82.48
N LYS A 650 -28.19 -3.02 83.46
CA LYS A 650 -29.65 -2.90 83.27
C LYS A 650 -30.30 -4.14 82.64
N LEU A 651 -29.85 -5.34 83.02
CA LEU A 651 -30.43 -6.61 82.58
C LEU A 651 -31.51 -7.09 83.56
N LYS A 652 -32.55 -7.78 83.06
CA LYS A 652 -33.64 -8.29 83.91
C LYS A 652 -33.19 -9.54 84.67
N LYS A 653 -33.41 -9.58 85.99
CA LYS A 653 -33.13 -10.75 86.85
C LYS A 653 -33.87 -11.98 86.34
N GLY A 654 -33.26 -13.17 86.40
CA GLY A 654 -33.85 -14.43 85.95
C GLY A 654 -33.87 -14.65 84.43
N LYS A 655 -33.74 -13.58 83.62
CA LYS A 655 -33.76 -13.69 82.14
C LYS A 655 -32.44 -14.22 81.59
N THR A 656 -32.52 -14.98 80.50
CA THR A 656 -31.34 -15.47 79.77
C THR A 656 -31.01 -14.58 78.58
N TYR A 657 -29.73 -14.30 78.39
CA TYR A 657 -29.20 -13.54 77.26
C TYR A 657 -28.08 -14.32 76.57
N PHE A 658 -27.90 -14.07 75.28
CA PHE A 658 -26.80 -14.63 74.49
C PHE A 658 -25.91 -13.49 74.05
N PHE A 659 -24.59 -13.66 74.21
CA PHE A 659 -23.60 -12.68 73.79
C PHE A 659 -22.67 -13.29 72.75
N THR A 660 -22.18 -12.46 71.83
CA THR A 660 -21.05 -12.80 70.95
C THR A 660 -20.17 -11.58 70.78
N ILE A 661 -18.87 -11.82 70.57
CA ILE A 661 -17.89 -10.78 70.29
C ILE A 661 -17.20 -11.15 68.98
N LYS A 662 -17.10 -10.19 68.06
CA LYS A 662 -16.36 -10.36 66.80
C LYS A 662 -15.21 -9.37 66.77
N ALA A 663 -13.99 -9.85 66.55
CA ALA A 663 -12.86 -9.00 66.22
C ALA A 663 -13.01 -8.49 64.79
N TYR A 664 -12.59 -7.25 64.52
CA TYR A 664 -12.56 -6.68 63.18
C TYR A 664 -11.19 -6.13 62.84
N LYS A 665 -10.86 -6.11 61.54
CA LYS A 665 -9.67 -5.48 60.97
C LYS A 665 -10.12 -4.45 59.94
N LYS A 666 -9.57 -3.24 59.98
CA LYS A 666 -9.76 -2.21 58.95
C LYS A 666 -8.64 -2.34 57.93
N LEU A 667 -8.99 -2.46 56.67
CA LEU A 667 -8.03 -2.53 55.57
C LEU A 667 -8.61 -1.84 54.34
N ASN A 668 -7.88 -0.87 53.78
CA ASN A 668 -8.27 -0.08 52.61
C ASN A 668 -9.71 0.47 52.68
N GLY A 669 -10.09 1.06 53.82
CA GLY A 669 -11.42 1.63 54.03
C GLY A 669 -12.54 0.62 54.34
N LYS A 670 -12.32 -0.70 54.18
CA LYS A 670 -13.33 -1.74 54.49
C LYS A 670 -13.10 -2.38 55.86
N THR A 671 -14.18 -2.82 56.50
CA THR A 671 -14.15 -3.50 57.82
C THR A 671 -14.46 -4.99 57.66
N LEU A 672 -13.47 -5.84 57.95
CA LEU A 672 -13.59 -7.29 57.86
C LEU A 672 -13.76 -7.91 59.25
N PHE A 673 -14.67 -8.86 59.41
CA PHE A 673 -15.00 -9.46 60.71
C PHE A 673 -14.55 -10.92 60.82
N GLY A 674 -13.90 -11.24 61.93
CA GLY A 674 -13.64 -12.62 62.34
C GLY A 674 -14.89 -13.37 62.81
N LYS A 675 -14.78 -14.69 62.94
CA LYS A 675 -15.85 -15.55 63.50
C LYS A 675 -16.09 -15.20 64.98
N GLY A 676 -17.34 -15.26 65.43
CA GLY A 676 -17.73 -14.99 66.82
C GLY A 676 -18.14 -16.26 67.55
N VAL A 677 -17.83 -16.35 68.85
CA VAL A 677 -18.30 -17.43 69.73
C VAL A 677 -19.54 -16.96 70.49
N ILE A 678 -20.53 -17.83 70.68
CA ILE A 678 -21.76 -17.49 71.40
C ILE A 678 -21.70 -18.02 72.83
N LYS A 679 -21.99 -17.18 73.82
CA LYS A 679 -22.16 -17.58 75.23
C LYS A 679 -23.57 -17.26 75.73
N LYS A 680 -24.25 -18.27 76.27
CA LYS A 680 -25.56 -18.18 76.94
C LYS A 680 -25.34 -17.85 78.42
N VAL A 681 -26.06 -16.87 78.95
CA VAL A 681 -25.89 -16.37 80.32
C VAL A 681 -27.25 -16.06 80.95
N LYS A 682 -27.58 -16.71 82.08
CA LYS A 682 -28.77 -16.40 82.90
C LYS A 682 -28.41 -15.37 83.99
N ILE A 683 -29.21 -14.32 84.13
CA ILE A 683 -28.92 -13.24 85.08
C ILE A 683 -29.33 -13.64 86.51
N LYS A 684 -28.35 -13.61 87.41
CA LYS A 684 -28.53 -13.86 88.85
C LYS A 684 -29.31 -12.73 89.52
#